data_AF-B2UN98-F1
#
_entry.id   AF-B2UN98-F1
#
_cell.length_a   1.000
_cell.length_b   1.000
_cell.length_c   1.000
_cell.angle_alpha   90.00
_cell.angle_beta   90.00
_cell.angle_gamma   90.00
#
_symmetry.space_group_name_H-M   'P 1'
#
loop_
_entity.id
_entity.type
_entity.pdbx_description
1 polymer ?
#
loop_
_entity_poly.entity_id
_entity_poly.type
_entity_poly.pdbx_seq_one_letter_code
_entity_poly.pdbx_strand_id
1 'polypeptide(L)'
;MLIKFKHFVGTFVLIFLLLGAWAAGKVVTVQIPEQLPECPVRFIRGTLVAGDGSIWAVGEKESIYRLQIGDRTYEKSWLNMDYYSGFPKGKNFTCIAEDRQGRIWAGTDDSGVAVFNGREWKMYDRSNALNGEHVYALAISPVSGEVAVTTSGGVSIYDPAGDSWKTLDRSTGLVEDQAASAGFDTRGNLWLAYACGGVSCSSRQSKYMQWKNVQAPWYWDNRQFARQPYQPYGDGLPSNICNVLTCTDKGQVLVGTCSGLAYSNGISSWRYMRGRDYAQKNNHLYGSAARKTAVPGESNSRMLSEDFISSIIQQEKEIFIGYRMQGVDVLDAEKMTVNQRIRKGLENVDVPSLLALQDGSVWAATYGRGFVRLKKGTLAYKLDREQMDNEVPFPRPAQMEEPSVVLRRLERLGSDAHAGKNIVFRGEDWTTKGDWCGKYGHTRATLCATNAPMSNSEFKAKPIKFRTLSSVPGHPGYKGALSPYWIQGLMGLNRKKGDALRWWVHSIKENDNRNVLFDPTDSVRTEAEWDDHGEVYPGFVDGPDIWVAVEVPEGVHEIALYFYNPNGYLTNESRRDYVVEARRHPSTAPLVFQFNIEGDLAIGEQNNWGKELAASMEQWYSYPVEARTRVSRFAGSGVYKRFMSRKGGIYLFRICRNGSFNTILNGVFVNEKIPWEIRMPEELPYYVSGALAGIVPTPERVSGATLGQREKAVCKPLYELQYTRKYLTPAACSLQNRYILSLWRQARKSRAEGGCLADCLQWEARVSDDRVRASFDETMKRSWEQSQIYYIGNRSRDFMPNAPGTVPFSLSELRLMAKLRIDWRQYRDDAKTPPEKTVQEMKEFLNKELLKQQQSRK
;
A
#
# COMPACT_ATOMS: atom_id res chain seq x y z
N MET A 1 88.34 7.73 18.78
CA MET A 1 87.06 7.39 19.44
C MET A 1 86.04 7.06 18.35
N LEU A 2 85.35 5.94 18.53
CA LEU A 2 84.47 5.16 17.64
C LEU A 2 83.79 5.89 16.45
N ILE A 3 84.09 5.52 15.19
CA ILE A 3 83.35 4.63 14.23
C ILE A 3 82.09 5.29 13.64
N LYS A 4 81.82 5.41 12.33
CA LYS A 4 82.50 5.11 11.05
C LYS A 4 81.83 5.95 9.93
N PHE A 5 82.51 5.98 8.79
CA PHE A 5 82.46 6.94 7.67
C PHE A 5 81.75 6.36 6.42
N LYS A 6 81.39 7.25 5.46
CA LYS A 6 81.12 7.07 4.00
C LYS A 6 79.67 6.74 3.55
N HIS A 7 79.08 7.21 2.44
CA HIS A 7 79.37 8.13 1.31
C HIS A 7 78.01 8.46 0.63
N PHE A 8 77.68 9.70 0.23
CA PHE A 8 77.97 10.43 -1.04
C PHE A 8 77.04 10.12 -2.25
N VAL A 9 76.19 11.13 -2.56
CA VAL A 9 75.68 11.63 -3.87
C VAL A 9 74.67 10.82 -4.71
N GLY A 10 73.55 11.51 -5.02
CA GLY A 10 72.82 11.39 -6.29
C GLY A 10 71.33 11.07 -6.20
N THR A 11 70.47 12.01 -5.77
CA THR A 11 69.01 11.81 -5.83
C THR A 11 68.47 12.26 -7.18
N PHE A 12 68.31 11.31 -8.09
CA PHE A 12 67.50 11.44 -9.30
C PHE A 12 66.03 11.63 -8.91
N VAL A 13 65.42 12.71 -9.42
CA VAL A 13 63.96 12.89 -9.43
C VAL A 13 63.39 11.93 -10.48
N LEU A 14 62.78 10.83 -10.04
CA LEU A 14 61.94 9.99 -10.90
C LEU A 14 60.47 10.37 -10.66
N ILE A 15 59.97 11.26 -11.52
CA ILE A 15 58.53 11.45 -11.74
C ILE A 15 58.05 10.17 -12.43
N PHE A 16 57.41 9.26 -11.69
CA PHE A 16 56.62 8.20 -12.31
C PHE A 16 55.35 8.81 -12.87
N LEU A 17 55.32 8.98 -14.20
CA LEU A 17 54.10 9.13 -14.98
C LEU A 17 53.21 7.91 -14.73
N LEU A 18 52.19 8.06 -13.86
CA LEU A 18 50.99 7.23 -13.84
C LEU A 18 50.14 7.57 -15.08
N LEU A 19 50.67 7.24 -16.26
CA LEU A 19 49.87 7.07 -17.48
C LEU A 19 49.73 5.57 -17.72
N GLY A 20 48.91 4.93 -16.88
CA GLY A 20 48.29 3.67 -17.26
C GLY A 20 47.25 4.00 -18.33
N ALA A 21 47.65 3.94 -19.60
CA ALA A 21 46.72 3.84 -20.69
C ALA A 21 45.86 2.58 -20.46
N TRP A 22 44.60 2.77 -20.07
CA TRP A 22 43.62 1.71 -20.05
C TRP A 22 43.36 1.30 -21.50
N ALA A 23 43.93 0.16 -21.89
CA ALA A 23 43.57 -0.48 -23.15
C ALA A 23 42.12 -0.95 -23.06
N ALA A 24 41.35 -0.64 -24.11
CA ALA A 24 39.95 -1.01 -24.26
C ALA A 24 39.71 -2.52 -24.06
N GLY A 25 38.61 -2.86 -23.40
CA GLY A 25 37.95 -4.18 -23.49
C GLY A 25 38.73 -5.39 -22.99
N LYS A 26 39.42 -5.33 -21.83
CA LYS A 26 40.02 -6.53 -21.26
C LYS A 26 38.95 -7.42 -20.65
N VAL A 27 38.56 -8.47 -21.37
CA VAL A 27 37.71 -9.55 -20.85
C VAL A 27 38.42 -10.20 -19.66
N VAL A 28 37.92 -9.96 -18.45
CA VAL A 28 38.41 -10.62 -17.24
C VAL A 28 37.52 -11.82 -16.96
N THR A 29 38.15 -12.99 -16.87
CA THR A 29 37.51 -14.20 -16.37
C THR A 29 37.54 -14.17 -14.85
N VAL A 30 36.36 -14.18 -14.23
CA VAL A 30 36.22 -14.05 -12.78
C VAL A 30 35.68 -15.34 -12.18
N GLN A 31 36.27 -15.77 -11.06
CA GLN A 31 35.72 -16.88 -10.29
C GLN A 31 34.61 -16.46 -9.33
N ILE A 32 33.47 -17.16 -9.38
CA ILE A 32 32.38 -16.90 -8.43
C ILE A 32 32.64 -17.70 -7.14
N PRO A 33 32.59 -17.04 -5.96
CA PRO A 33 32.75 -17.73 -4.69
C PRO A 33 31.62 -18.74 -4.47
N GLU A 34 31.91 -19.82 -3.75
CA GLU A 34 30.88 -20.84 -3.49
C GLU A 34 29.73 -20.33 -2.61
N GLN A 35 30.01 -19.34 -1.78
CA GLN A 35 29.05 -18.63 -0.94
C GLN A 35 29.24 -17.13 -1.15
N LEU A 36 28.15 -16.41 -1.35
CA LEU A 36 28.18 -14.95 -1.30
C LEU A 36 28.35 -14.50 0.16
N PRO A 37 29.00 -13.35 0.43
CA PRO A 37 28.99 -12.75 1.76
C PRO A 37 27.54 -12.50 2.20
N GLU A 38 27.30 -12.55 3.51
CA GLU A 38 25.97 -12.31 4.09
C GLU A 38 25.43 -10.96 3.60
N CYS A 39 24.23 -11.00 3.00
CA CYS A 39 23.60 -9.79 2.48
C CYS A 39 23.03 -8.98 3.65
N PRO A 40 23.41 -7.69 3.78
CA PRO A 40 22.86 -6.82 4.81
C PRO A 40 21.36 -6.61 4.68
N VAL A 41 20.80 -6.72 3.46
CA VAL A 41 19.36 -6.66 3.25
C VAL A 41 18.74 -7.97 3.73
N ARG A 42 18.15 -7.94 4.93
CA ARG A 42 17.52 -9.13 5.51
C ARG A 42 16.21 -9.50 4.82
N PHE A 43 15.34 -8.52 4.56
CA PHE A 43 14.02 -8.69 3.96
C PHE A 43 14.06 -8.35 2.47
N ILE A 44 14.75 -9.19 1.69
CA ILE A 44 14.97 -8.91 0.27
C ILE A 44 13.64 -8.91 -0.48
N ARG A 45 13.44 -7.91 -1.33
CA ARG A 45 12.25 -7.72 -2.17
C ARG A 45 12.55 -7.83 -3.65
N GLY A 46 13.73 -7.36 -4.04
CA GLY A 46 14.20 -7.40 -5.43
C GLY A 46 15.70 -7.55 -5.51
N THR A 47 16.14 -8.20 -6.58
CA THR A 47 17.57 -8.40 -6.86
C THR A 47 17.83 -8.21 -8.34
N LEU A 48 19.05 -7.81 -8.67
CA LEU A 48 19.49 -7.56 -10.04
C LEU A 48 20.93 -8.03 -10.22
N VAL A 49 21.22 -8.68 -11.35
CA VAL A 49 22.59 -8.76 -11.88
C VAL A 49 22.71 -7.66 -12.91
N ALA A 50 23.52 -6.65 -12.62
CA ALA A 50 23.80 -5.58 -13.55
C ALA A 50 24.74 -6.07 -14.66
N GLY A 51 24.79 -5.36 -15.78
CA GLY A 51 25.61 -5.69 -16.95
C GLY A 51 27.10 -5.69 -16.67
N ASP A 52 27.54 -4.99 -15.61
CA ASP A 52 28.91 -5.03 -15.10
C ASP A 52 29.21 -6.23 -14.18
N GLY A 53 28.28 -7.19 -14.07
CA GLY A 53 28.38 -8.38 -13.23
C GLY A 53 28.11 -8.14 -11.74
N SER A 54 27.83 -6.91 -11.32
CA SER A 54 27.53 -6.63 -9.91
C SER A 54 26.13 -7.13 -9.52
N ILE A 55 26.02 -7.66 -8.30
CA ILE A 55 24.74 -8.06 -7.72
C ILE A 55 24.21 -6.91 -6.89
N TRP A 56 22.93 -6.58 -7.09
CA TRP A 56 22.23 -5.60 -6.29
C TRP A 56 21.09 -6.27 -5.53
N ALA A 57 20.91 -5.85 -4.27
CA ALA A 57 19.82 -6.28 -3.42
C ALA A 57 19.11 -5.07 -2.83
N VAL A 58 17.77 -5.13 -2.86
CA VAL A 58 16.90 -4.12 -2.27
C VAL A 58 15.83 -4.79 -1.43
N GLY A 59 15.37 -4.10 -0.38
CA GLY A 59 14.39 -4.68 0.54
C GLY A 59 13.77 -3.67 1.49
N GLU A 60 13.16 -4.19 2.54
CA GLU A 60 12.49 -3.40 3.57
C GLU A 60 13.42 -3.12 4.77
N LYS A 61 13.21 -2.00 5.47
CA LYS A 61 14.00 -1.47 6.61
C LYS A 61 15.47 -1.16 6.34
N GLU A 62 16.02 -1.64 5.24
CA GLU A 62 17.44 -1.55 4.90
C GLU A 62 17.67 -0.65 3.67
N SER A 63 18.94 -0.39 3.39
CA SER A 63 19.36 0.36 2.21
C SER A 63 19.37 -0.48 0.92
N ILE A 64 19.84 0.12 -0.18
CA ILE A 64 20.25 -0.59 -1.40
C ILE A 64 21.70 -1.02 -1.23
N TYR A 65 22.00 -2.29 -1.50
CA TYR A 65 23.35 -2.82 -1.42
C TYR A 65 23.82 -3.38 -2.76
N ARG A 66 25.08 -3.12 -3.09
CA ARG A 66 25.78 -3.62 -4.27
C ARG A 66 26.95 -4.51 -3.87
N LEU A 67 27.08 -5.66 -4.51
CA LEU A 67 28.22 -6.56 -4.39
C LEU A 67 28.93 -6.65 -5.75
N GLN A 68 30.19 -6.20 -5.80
CA GLN A 68 31.02 -6.37 -6.98
C GLN A 68 31.65 -7.77 -6.96
N ILE A 69 31.53 -8.50 -8.07
CA ILE A 69 32.17 -9.81 -8.24
C ILE A 69 33.40 -9.62 -9.15
N GLY A 70 34.58 -10.06 -8.71
CA GLY A 70 35.78 -10.17 -9.56
C GLY A 70 36.91 -9.17 -9.39
N ASP A 71 36.86 -8.31 -8.37
CA ASP A 71 38.02 -7.55 -7.93
C ASP A 71 38.55 -8.18 -6.63
N ARG A 72 39.82 -8.61 -6.62
CA ARG A 72 40.51 -9.22 -5.46
C ARG A 72 40.39 -8.37 -4.18
N THR A 73 40.06 -7.09 -4.32
CA THR A 73 39.87 -6.13 -3.22
C THR A 73 38.43 -6.03 -2.71
N TYR A 74 37.41 -6.29 -3.55
CA TYR A 74 35.98 -6.07 -3.25
C TYR A 74 35.12 -7.35 -3.19
N GLU A 75 35.71 -8.51 -3.48
CA GLU A 75 35.08 -9.84 -3.34
C GLU A 75 34.59 -10.19 -1.91
N LYS A 76 34.76 -9.31 -0.90
CA LYS A 76 34.52 -9.64 0.52
C LYS A 76 33.36 -8.92 1.21
N SER A 77 32.72 -7.90 0.63
CA SER A 77 31.63 -7.19 1.33
C SER A 77 30.68 -6.41 0.42
N TRP A 78 29.44 -6.30 0.87
CA TRP A 78 28.41 -5.46 0.25
C TRP A 78 28.67 -3.97 0.50
N LEU A 79 28.58 -3.16 -0.54
CA LEU A 79 28.62 -1.70 -0.48
C LEU A 79 27.20 -1.15 -0.24
N ASN A 80 27.03 -0.36 0.82
CA ASN A 80 25.83 0.42 1.04
C ASN A 80 25.80 1.62 0.08
N MET A 81 24.73 1.75 -0.69
CA MET A 81 24.59 2.79 -1.72
C MET A 81 24.07 4.13 -1.18
N ASP A 82 23.80 4.25 0.13
CA ASP A 82 23.34 5.49 0.79
C ASP A 82 24.41 6.58 0.95
N TYR A 83 25.66 6.22 0.70
CA TYR A 83 26.80 7.13 0.67
C TYR A 83 26.71 8.14 -0.48
N TYR A 84 26.08 7.75 -1.60
CA TYR A 84 25.94 8.61 -2.77
C TYR A 84 24.88 9.70 -2.53
N SER A 85 25.12 10.89 -3.09
CA SER A 85 24.19 12.01 -2.99
C SER A 85 22.81 11.67 -3.56
N GLY A 86 21.76 12.27 -3.00
CA GLY A 86 20.38 12.10 -3.46
C GLY A 86 19.71 10.78 -3.07
N PHE A 87 20.39 9.90 -2.33
CA PHE A 87 19.82 8.61 -1.91
C PHE A 87 18.57 8.81 -1.03
N PRO A 88 17.46 8.10 -1.30
CA PRO A 88 16.22 8.25 -0.54
C PRO A 88 16.26 7.45 0.78
N LYS A 89 16.81 8.07 1.82
CA LYS A 89 16.93 7.46 3.16
C LYS A 89 15.57 7.15 3.80
N GLY A 90 15.52 6.08 4.59
CA GLY A 90 14.34 5.67 5.35
C GLY A 90 13.18 5.17 4.49
N LYS A 91 13.48 4.64 3.30
CA LYS A 91 12.50 4.08 2.36
C LYS A 91 12.63 2.57 2.26
N ASN A 92 11.48 1.91 2.13
CA ASN A 92 11.41 0.53 1.69
C ASN A 92 11.49 0.48 0.17
N PHE A 93 12.30 -0.45 -0.35
CA PHE A 93 12.49 -0.65 -1.77
C PHE A 93 11.84 -1.94 -2.25
N THR A 94 11.10 -1.87 -3.35
CA THR A 94 10.19 -2.95 -3.79
C THR A 94 10.76 -3.79 -4.92
N CYS A 95 11.53 -3.18 -5.82
CA CYS A 95 12.06 -3.79 -7.02
C CYS A 95 13.25 -3.00 -7.56
N ILE A 96 14.09 -3.63 -8.38
CA ILE A 96 15.29 -3.03 -8.96
C ILE A 96 15.50 -3.53 -10.39
N ALA A 97 15.95 -2.66 -11.29
CA ALA A 97 16.27 -2.97 -12.68
C ALA A 97 17.39 -2.07 -13.22
N GLU A 98 18.16 -2.54 -14.20
CA GLU A 98 19.11 -1.72 -14.96
C GLU A 98 18.54 -1.42 -16.35
N ASP A 99 18.57 -0.15 -16.76
CA ASP A 99 18.19 0.21 -18.12
C ASP A 99 19.33 0.05 -19.12
N ARG A 100 19.04 0.23 -20.41
CA ARG A 100 20.05 0.08 -21.47
C ARG A 100 21.14 1.14 -21.52
N GLN A 101 20.97 2.23 -20.77
CA GLN A 101 22.01 3.24 -20.60
C GLN A 101 22.88 2.95 -19.37
N GLY A 102 22.57 1.89 -18.61
CA GLY A 102 23.30 1.48 -17.44
C GLY A 102 22.89 2.19 -16.15
N ARG A 103 21.74 2.87 -16.15
CA ARG A 103 21.19 3.47 -14.92
C ARG A 103 20.50 2.39 -14.10
N ILE A 104 20.64 2.46 -12.78
CA ILE A 104 19.95 1.56 -11.86
C ILE A 104 18.67 2.24 -11.38
N TRP A 105 17.55 1.58 -11.56
CA TRP A 105 16.22 2.04 -11.16
C TRP A 105 15.75 1.21 -9.97
N ALA A 106 15.38 1.85 -8.87
CA ALA A 106 14.90 1.21 -7.66
C ALA A 106 13.52 1.77 -7.26
N GLY A 107 12.49 0.92 -7.27
CA GLY A 107 11.14 1.27 -6.87
C GLY A 107 10.99 1.37 -5.35
N THR A 108 10.05 2.19 -4.88
CA THR A 108 9.75 2.39 -3.46
C THR A 108 8.27 2.17 -3.13
N ASP A 109 7.97 1.94 -1.85
CA ASP A 109 6.58 1.75 -1.38
C ASP A 109 5.72 3.01 -1.46
N ASP A 110 6.30 4.20 -1.24
CA ASP A 110 5.53 5.43 -0.98
C ASP A 110 6.08 6.70 -1.67
N SER A 111 7.14 6.58 -2.48
CA SER A 111 7.92 7.74 -2.97
C SER A 111 8.32 7.66 -4.44
N GLY A 112 7.74 6.74 -5.22
CA GLY A 112 8.07 6.57 -6.63
C GLY A 112 9.36 5.77 -6.85
N VAL A 113 10.17 6.17 -7.82
CA VAL A 113 11.37 5.46 -8.26
C VAL A 113 12.63 6.31 -8.08
N ALA A 114 13.67 5.71 -7.51
CA ALA A 114 15.01 6.28 -7.42
C ALA A 114 15.85 5.79 -8.60
N VAL A 115 16.56 6.70 -9.27
CA VAL A 115 17.45 6.36 -10.38
C VAL A 115 18.88 6.75 -10.03
N PHE A 116 19.81 5.82 -10.17
CA PHE A 116 21.24 6.03 -10.01
C PHE A 116 21.91 6.08 -11.38
N ASN A 117 22.68 7.14 -11.64
CA ASN A 117 23.39 7.30 -12.91
C ASN A 117 24.87 6.88 -12.87
N GLY A 118 25.31 6.27 -11.77
CA GLY A 118 26.72 5.94 -11.53
C GLY A 118 27.44 6.92 -10.59
N ARG A 119 26.88 8.11 -10.34
CA ARG A 119 27.47 9.14 -9.46
C ARG A 119 26.54 9.58 -8.34
N GLU A 120 25.26 9.73 -8.63
CA GLU A 120 24.27 10.18 -7.67
C GLU A 120 22.90 9.56 -7.94
N TRP A 121 21.99 9.74 -6.99
CA TRP A 121 20.60 9.31 -7.06
C TRP A 121 19.68 10.49 -7.35
N LYS A 122 18.59 10.22 -8.07
CA LYS A 122 17.51 11.18 -8.30
C LYS A 122 16.15 10.51 -8.19
N MET A 123 15.21 11.18 -7.51
CA MET A 123 13.86 10.69 -7.31
C MET A 123 12.90 11.14 -8.43
N TYR A 124 12.06 10.21 -8.85
CA TYR A 124 10.93 10.43 -9.75
C TYR A 124 9.64 9.96 -9.07
N ASP A 125 8.71 10.88 -8.87
CA ASP A 125 7.50 10.67 -8.08
C ASP A 125 6.30 11.39 -8.72
N ARG A 126 5.19 11.49 -7.99
CA ARG A 126 4.00 12.22 -8.43
C ARG A 126 4.24 13.72 -8.61
N SER A 127 5.29 14.30 -8.05
CA SER A 127 5.64 15.71 -8.26
C SER A 127 6.23 15.99 -9.64
N ASN A 128 6.92 15.02 -10.24
CA ASN A 128 7.76 15.31 -11.40
C ASN A 128 7.63 14.34 -12.57
N ALA A 129 7.13 13.11 -12.41
CA ALA A 129 7.08 12.14 -13.50
C ALA A 129 5.93 11.12 -13.43
N LEU A 130 5.69 10.52 -12.26
CA LEU A 130 4.80 9.37 -12.12
C LEU A 130 3.35 9.77 -11.82
N ASN A 131 2.39 8.87 -12.03
CA ASN A 131 0.99 9.11 -11.61
C ASN A 131 0.61 8.40 -10.30
N GLY A 132 1.38 7.41 -9.85
CA GLY A 132 1.26 6.75 -8.55
C GLY A 132 2.55 6.83 -7.73
N GLU A 133 2.49 6.48 -6.45
CA GLU A 133 3.64 6.54 -5.51
C GLU A 133 4.26 5.20 -5.22
N HIS A 134 3.43 4.16 -5.04
CA HIS A 134 3.91 2.82 -4.81
C HIS A 134 4.34 2.22 -6.13
N VAL A 135 5.57 1.74 -6.23
CA VAL A 135 6.11 1.07 -7.43
C VAL A 135 6.04 -0.44 -7.22
N TYR A 136 5.28 -1.14 -8.06
CA TYR A 136 5.13 -2.60 -7.94
C TYR A 136 6.22 -3.38 -8.65
N ALA A 137 6.61 -2.92 -9.84
CA ALA A 137 7.57 -3.58 -10.72
C ALA A 137 8.15 -2.60 -11.76
N LEU A 138 9.34 -2.95 -12.24
CA LEU A 138 10.07 -2.29 -13.31
C LEU A 138 10.29 -3.30 -14.45
N ALA A 139 10.15 -2.84 -15.69
CA ALA A 139 10.47 -3.65 -16.86
C ALA A 139 11.20 -2.82 -17.91
N ILE A 140 12.19 -3.43 -18.56
CA ILE A 140 13.06 -2.78 -19.53
C ILE A 140 12.87 -3.43 -20.88
N SER A 141 12.56 -2.64 -21.90
CA SER A 141 12.32 -3.16 -23.23
C SER A 141 13.63 -3.66 -23.87
N PRO A 142 13.71 -4.94 -24.26
CA PRO A 142 14.87 -5.49 -24.94
C PRO A 142 14.96 -5.06 -26.40
N VAL A 143 14.05 -4.20 -26.90
CA VAL A 143 14.08 -3.66 -28.26
C VAL A 143 14.33 -2.16 -28.23
N SER A 144 13.52 -1.39 -27.49
CA SER A 144 13.55 0.07 -27.51
C SER A 144 14.36 0.70 -26.37
N GLY A 145 14.68 -0.05 -25.31
CA GLY A 145 15.23 0.52 -24.08
C GLY A 145 14.23 1.31 -23.25
N GLU A 146 12.94 1.36 -23.64
CA GLU A 146 11.86 1.95 -22.86
C GLU A 146 11.80 1.30 -21.46
N VAL A 147 11.59 2.14 -20.44
CA VAL A 147 11.47 1.71 -19.04
C VAL A 147 10.01 1.84 -18.62
N ALA A 148 9.36 0.73 -18.33
CA ALA A 148 8.02 0.69 -17.78
C ALA A 148 8.09 0.63 -16.24
N VAL A 149 7.48 1.63 -15.59
CA VAL A 149 7.34 1.74 -14.14
C VAL A 149 5.87 1.53 -13.80
N THR A 150 5.54 0.37 -13.22
CA THR A 150 4.18 0.08 -12.75
C THR A 150 3.97 0.68 -11.37
N THR A 151 2.84 1.38 -11.17
CA THR A 151 2.58 2.16 -9.97
C THR A 151 1.15 2.00 -9.44
N SER A 152 0.86 2.52 -8.24
CA SER A 152 -0.51 2.64 -7.71
C SER A 152 -1.48 3.46 -8.59
N GLY A 153 -0.96 4.22 -9.56
CA GLY A 153 -1.72 5.07 -10.48
C GLY A 153 -1.64 4.67 -11.96
N GLY A 154 -1.30 3.40 -12.25
CA GLY A 154 -1.10 2.90 -13.61
C GLY A 154 0.38 2.73 -13.96
N VAL A 155 0.70 2.74 -15.26
CA VAL A 155 2.07 2.50 -15.77
C VAL A 155 2.64 3.78 -16.37
N SER A 156 3.81 4.19 -15.90
CA SER A 156 4.58 5.29 -16.50
C SER A 156 5.70 4.70 -17.36
N ILE A 157 5.78 5.08 -18.62
CA ILE A 157 6.80 4.64 -19.57
C ILE A 157 7.74 5.79 -19.83
N TYR A 158 9.03 5.59 -19.56
CA TYR A 158 10.09 6.48 -19.99
C TYR A 158 10.70 6.00 -21.31
N ASP A 159 10.67 6.86 -22.33
CA ASP A 159 11.33 6.62 -23.61
C ASP A 159 12.69 7.33 -23.63
N PRO A 160 13.82 6.58 -23.59
CA PRO A 160 15.15 7.18 -23.62
C PRO A 160 15.49 7.85 -24.95
N ALA A 161 14.85 7.49 -26.07
CA ALA A 161 15.14 8.09 -27.37
C ALA A 161 14.58 9.51 -27.48
N GLY A 162 13.42 9.76 -26.88
CA GLY A 162 12.78 11.07 -26.83
C GLY A 162 12.99 11.84 -25.53
N ASP A 163 13.63 11.23 -24.52
CA ASP A 163 13.75 11.75 -23.14
C ASP A 163 12.39 12.25 -22.61
N SER A 164 11.39 11.37 -22.69
CA SER A 164 9.99 11.73 -22.45
C SER A 164 9.26 10.64 -21.67
N TRP A 165 8.21 11.06 -20.96
CA TRP A 165 7.36 10.17 -20.18
C TRP A 165 5.96 10.09 -20.77
N LYS A 166 5.40 8.89 -20.73
CA LYS A 166 4.00 8.62 -21.07
C LYS A 166 3.33 7.89 -19.92
N THR A 167 2.07 8.20 -19.63
CA THR A 167 1.28 7.42 -18.68
C THR A 167 0.17 6.62 -19.34
N LEU A 168 -0.07 5.43 -18.77
CA LEU A 168 -1.12 4.49 -19.11
C LEU A 168 -1.93 4.19 -17.83
N ASP A 169 -3.25 4.21 -17.91
CA ASP A 169 -4.18 3.91 -16.82
C ASP A 169 -5.51 3.37 -17.38
N ARG A 170 -6.52 3.16 -16.54
CA ARG A 170 -7.85 2.70 -17.01
C ARG A 170 -8.48 3.61 -18.07
N SER A 171 -8.15 4.91 -18.10
CA SER A 171 -8.64 5.84 -19.14
C SER A 171 -7.96 5.62 -20.50
N THR A 172 -6.83 4.91 -20.53
CA THR A 172 -6.12 4.51 -21.76
C THR A 172 -6.32 3.04 -22.11
N GLY A 173 -7.27 2.37 -21.45
CA GLY A 173 -7.67 0.98 -21.75
C GLY A 173 -7.04 -0.10 -20.86
N LEU A 174 -6.32 0.26 -19.79
CA LEU A 174 -5.91 -0.75 -18.81
C LEU A 174 -7.14 -1.36 -18.11
N VAL A 175 -7.05 -2.65 -17.76
CA VAL A 175 -8.09 -3.33 -16.95
C VAL A 175 -8.09 -2.78 -15.52
N GLU A 176 -6.91 -2.54 -14.98
CA GLU A 176 -6.67 -2.07 -13.64
C GLU A 176 -5.42 -1.18 -13.59
N ASP A 177 -5.36 -0.22 -12.65
CA ASP A 177 -4.19 0.63 -12.48
C ASP A 177 -3.04 -0.09 -11.74
N GLN A 178 -3.36 -1.13 -10.97
CA GLN A 178 -2.42 -1.94 -10.18
C GLN A 178 -1.86 -3.12 -10.99
N ALA A 179 -0.85 -2.86 -11.80
CA ALA A 179 -0.05 -3.93 -12.40
C ALA A 179 0.96 -4.44 -11.36
N ALA A 180 0.77 -5.67 -10.86
CA ALA A 180 1.64 -6.29 -9.86
C ALA A 180 3.00 -6.72 -10.44
N SER A 181 3.05 -6.95 -11.76
CA SER A 181 4.27 -7.25 -12.51
C SER A 181 4.14 -6.82 -13.96
N ALA A 182 5.26 -6.54 -14.60
CA ALA A 182 5.34 -6.17 -16.01
C ALA A 182 6.56 -6.81 -16.66
N GLY A 183 6.48 -7.00 -17.98
CA GLY A 183 7.59 -7.52 -18.78
C GLY A 183 7.44 -7.11 -20.24
N PHE A 184 8.55 -7.04 -20.95
CA PHE A 184 8.54 -6.88 -22.40
C PHE A 184 8.89 -8.22 -23.06
N ASP A 185 8.14 -8.61 -24.09
CA ASP A 185 8.53 -9.74 -24.92
C ASP A 185 9.66 -9.37 -25.89
N THR A 186 10.21 -10.37 -26.58
CA THR A 186 11.30 -10.19 -27.55
C THR A 186 10.92 -9.34 -28.78
N ARG A 187 9.63 -9.03 -28.97
CA ARG A 187 9.13 -8.13 -30.01
C ARG A 187 8.91 -6.70 -29.50
N GLY A 188 9.15 -6.45 -28.21
CA GLY A 188 8.90 -5.17 -27.57
C GLY A 188 7.43 -4.91 -27.24
N ASN A 189 6.58 -5.95 -27.17
CA ASN A 189 5.23 -5.79 -26.63
C ASN A 189 5.28 -5.73 -25.11
N LEU A 190 4.49 -4.84 -24.53
CA LEU A 190 4.35 -4.70 -23.09
C LEU A 190 3.29 -5.67 -22.58
N TRP A 191 3.68 -6.48 -21.60
CA TRP A 191 2.81 -7.39 -20.86
C TRP A 191 2.64 -6.91 -19.43
N LEU A 192 1.40 -6.93 -18.94
CA LEU A 192 1.03 -6.54 -17.58
C LEU A 192 0.29 -7.69 -16.91
N ALA A 193 0.69 -8.02 -15.70
CA ALA A 193 -0.02 -8.94 -14.81
C ALA A 193 -0.57 -8.13 -13.63
N TYR A 194 -1.89 -8.09 -13.49
CA TYR A 194 -2.55 -7.22 -12.52
C TYR A 194 -2.73 -7.88 -11.16
N ALA A 195 -2.87 -7.03 -10.14
CA ALA A 195 -3.16 -7.45 -8.79
C ALA A 195 -4.47 -8.25 -8.68
N CYS A 196 -5.50 -7.90 -9.45
CA CYS A 196 -6.79 -8.62 -9.49
C CYS A 196 -7.38 -8.76 -10.89
N GLY A 197 -6.75 -8.21 -11.93
CA GLY A 197 -7.30 -8.07 -13.28
C GLY A 197 -6.89 -9.14 -14.29
N GLY A 198 -6.06 -10.12 -13.94
CA GLY A 198 -5.51 -11.09 -14.91
C GLY A 198 -4.31 -10.52 -15.68
N VAL A 199 -4.26 -10.77 -17.00
CA VAL A 199 -3.12 -10.39 -17.85
C VAL A 199 -3.58 -9.52 -19.02
N SER A 200 -2.78 -8.51 -19.38
CA SER A 200 -2.95 -7.75 -20.63
C SER A 200 -1.66 -7.67 -21.44
N CYS A 201 -1.82 -7.51 -22.76
CA CYS A 201 -0.73 -7.22 -23.68
C CYS A 201 -1.08 -6.07 -24.62
N SER A 202 -0.10 -5.20 -24.91
CA SER A 202 -0.21 -4.19 -25.96
C SER A 202 1.10 -3.98 -26.69
N SER A 203 1.01 -3.65 -27.98
CA SER A 203 2.19 -3.43 -28.82
C SER A 203 2.64 -1.97 -28.80
N ARG A 204 3.95 -1.77 -28.96
CA ARG A 204 4.54 -0.44 -29.17
C ARG A 204 4.00 0.25 -30.42
N GLN A 205 3.66 -0.50 -31.46
CA GLN A 205 3.07 0.02 -32.71
C GLN A 205 1.74 0.76 -32.46
N SER A 206 0.90 0.21 -31.58
CA SER A 206 -0.33 0.89 -31.14
C SER A 206 -0.08 2.05 -30.16
N LYS A 207 1.19 2.33 -29.85
CA LYS A 207 1.64 3.18 -28.75
C LYS A 207 1.02 2.76 -27.42
N TYR A 208 0.81 1.47 -27.18
CA TYR A 208 0.16 0.96 -25.96
C TYR A 208 -1.28 1.47 -25.74
N MET A 209 -2.02 1.75 -26.81
CA MET A 209 -3.41 2.25 -26.74
C MET A 209 -4.45 1.17 -27.10
N GLN A 210 -4.01 -0.01 -27.54
CA GLN A 210 -4.89 -1.14 -27.86
C GLN A 210 -4.49 -2.37 -27.04
N TRP A 211 -5.34 -2.73 -26.07
CA TRP A 211 -5.06 -3.78 -25.10
C TRP A 211 -5.84 -5.05 -25.41
N LYS A 212 -5.14 -6.19 -25.36
CA LYS A 212 -5.74 -7.52 -25.35
C LYS A 212 -5.67 -8.06 -23.93
N ASN A 213 -6.79 -8.52 -23.39
CA ASN A 213 -6.94 -8.89 -21.99
C ASN A 213 -7.33 -10.36 -21.85
N VAL A 214 -6.81 -11.02 -20.84
CA VAL A 214 -7.14 -12.41 -20.50
C VAL A 214 -7.46 -12.48 -19.02
N GLN A 215 -8.61 -13.08 -18.72
CA GLN A 215 -9.10 -13.29 -17.37
C GLN A 215 -9.52 -14.76 -17.18
N ALA A 216 -9.27 -15.28 -16.00
CA ALA A 216 -9.72 -16.58 -15.54
C ALA A 216 -11.26 -16.64 -15.53
N PRO A 217 -11.88 -17.69 -16.10
CA PRO A 217 -13.33 -17.75 -16.26
C PRO A 217 -14.09 -17.88 -14.93
N TRP A 218 -13.51 -18.55 -13.93
CA TRP A 218 -14.09 -18.64 -12.58
C TRP A 218 -13.97 -17.36 -11.76
N TYR A 219 -13.28 -16.33 -12.26
CA TYR A 219 -13.30 -15.02 -11.61
C TYR A 219 -14.71 -14.39 -11.58
N TRP A 220 -15.58 -14.82 -12.50
CA TRP A 220 -16.96 -14.38 -12.64
C TRP A 220 -17.96 -15.53 -12.51
N ASP A 221 -17.66 -16.58 -11.72
CA ASP A 221 -18.62 -17.66 -11.54
C ASP A 221 -19.99 -17.10 -11.08
N ASN A 222 -21.08 -17.64 -11.62
CA ASN A 222 -22.43 -17.07 -11.41
C ASN A 222 -22.84 -17.01 -9.94
N ARG A 223 -22.17 -17.79 -9.07
CA ARG A 223 -22.39 -17.81 -7.62
C ARG A 223 -21.35 -17.01 -6.84
N GLN A 224 -20.29 -16.50 -7.47
CA GLN A 224 -19.23 -15.68 -6.88
C GLN A 224 -18.51 -16.30 -5.68
N PHE A 225 -18.50 -17.63 -5.60
CA PHE A 225 -17.91 -18.40 -4.50
C PHE A 225 -16.52 -18.93 -4.83
N ALA A 226 -16.24 -19.27 -6.09
CA ALA A 226 -15.03 -19.98 -6.45
C ALA A 226 -14.11 -19.12 -7.32
N ARG A 227 -12.97 -18.67 -6.76
CA ARG A 227 -11.97 -17.83 -7.46
C ARG A 227 -10.81 -18.62 -8.08
N GLN A 228 -10.93 -19.93 -8.14
CA GLN A 228 -9.84 -20.84 -8.55
C GLN A 228 -10.41 -22.12 -9.17
N PRO A 229 -9.74 -22.76 -10.14
CA PRO A 229 -10.27 -23.94 -10.80
C PRO A 229 -10.24 -25.16 -9.89
N TYR A 230 -11.12 -26.13 -10.17
CA TYR A 230 -11.13 -27.40 -9.44
C TYR A 230 -10.05 -28.36 -9.95
N GLN A 231 -9.67 -28.28 -11.23
CA GLN A 231 -8.68 -29.14 -11.86
C GLN A 231 -7.24 -28.67 -11.57
N PRO A 232 -6.29 -29.61 -11.45
CA PRO A 232 -4.87 -29.29 -11.32
C PRO A 232 -4.25 -28.72 -12.61
N TYR A 233 -4.87 -28.94 -13.77
CA TYR A 233 -4.42 -28.46 -15.08
C TYR A 233 -5.61 -28.05 -15.93
N GLY A 234 -5.39 -27.14 -16.87
CA GLY A 234 -6.42 -26.74 -17.84
C GLY A 234 -6.00 -25.57 -18.70
N ASP A 235 -6.94 -25.05 -19.47
CA ASP A 235 -6.75 -23.88 -20.33
C ASP A 235 -7.13 -22.58 -19.60
N GLY A 236 -6.51 -21.47 -19.99
CA GLY A 236 -6.72 -20.16 -19.38
C GLY A 236 -5.74 -19.85 -18.24
N LEU A 237 -6.04 -18.80 -17.48
CA LEU A 237 -5.30 -18.43 -16.27
C LEU A 237 -5.89 -19.15 -15.07
N PRO A 238 -5.10 -19.70 -14.12
CA PRO A 238 -5.56 -20.36 -12.90
C PRO A 238 -6.19 -19.36 -11.88
N SER A 239 -5.84 -18.08 -11.97
CA SER A 239 -6.42 -16.98 -11.19
C SER A 239 -6.14 -15.65 -11.87
N ASN A 240 -6.96 -14.63 -11.57
CA ASN A 240 -6.69 -13.24 -11.97
C ASN A 240 -5.82 -12.46 -10.98
N ILE A 241 -5.49 -13.08 -9.85
CA ILE A 241 -4.64 -12.49 -8.83
C ILE A 241 -3.21 -12.89 -9.16
N CYS A 242 -2.53 -12.05 -9.94
CA CYS A 242 -1.19 -12.32 -10.43
C CYS A 242 -0.12 -11.73 -9.48
N ASN A 243 1.03 -12.39 -9.41
CA ASN A 243 2.15 -12.04 -8.52
C ASN A 243 3.39 -11.62 -9.29
N VAL A 244 3.72 -12.35 -10.34
CA VAL A 244 4.96 -12.20 -11.10
C VAL A 244 4.72 -12.61 -12.56
N LEU A 245 5.35 -11.88 -13.48
CA LEU A 245 5.34 -12.16 -14.91
C LEU A 245 6.78 -12.15 -15.43
N THR A 246 7.12 -13.15 -16.23
CA THR A 246 8.41 -13.25 -16.92
C THR A 246 8.16 -13.54 -18.40
N CYS A 247 8.84 -12.81 -19.27
CA CYS A 247 8.91 -13.12 -20.70
C CYS A 247 10.24 -13.83 -20.98
N THR A 248 10.17 -14.96 -21.67
CA THR A 248 11.34 -15.77 -21.99
C THR A 248 12.03 -15.29 -23.27
N ASP A 249 13.27 -15.72 -23.46
CA ASP A 249 14.06 -15.52 -24.67
C ASP A 249 13.39 -16.11 -25.93
N LYS A 250 12.63 -17.20 -25.77
CA LYS A 250 11.83 -17.82 -26.83
C LYS A 250 10.47 -17.14 -27.06
N GLY A 251 10.18 -16.05 -26.34
CA GLY A 251 8.94 -15.29 -26.46
C GLY A 251 7.73 -15.94 -25.76
N GLN A 252 7.95 -16.94 -24.90
CA GLN A 252 6.93 -17.48 -24.02
C GLN A 252 6.70 -16.51 -22.85
N VAL A 253 5.47 -16.44 -22.36
CA VAL A 253 5.08 -15.63 -21.20
C VAL A 253 4.68 -16.58 -20.08
N LEU A 254 5.30 -16.40 -18.91
CA LEU A 254 5.03 -17.15 -17.68
C LEU A 254 4.42 -16.19 -16.65
N VAL A 255 3.35 -16.61 -15.99
CA VAL A 255 2.65 -15.80 -14.98
C VAL A 255 2.41 -16.63 -13.73
N GLY A 256 3.06 -16.24 -12.63
CA GLY A 256 2.79 -16.79 -11.31
C GLY A 256 1.57 -16.10 -10.69
N THR A 257 0.64 -16.89 -10.16
CA THR A 257 -0.60 -16.41 -9.54
C THR A 257 -0.74 -16.93 -8.11
N CYS A 258 -1.82 -16.55 -7.41
CA CYS A 258 -2.20 -17.16 -6.13
C CYS A 258 -2.70 -18.62 -6.25
N SER A 259 -2.94 -19.10 -7.46
CA SER A 259 -3.48 -20.42 -7.76
C SER A 259 -2.60 -21.17 -8.76
N GLY A 260 -1.30 -20.94 -8.79
CA GLY A 260 -0.35 -21.69 -9.64
C GLY A 260 0.15 -20.89 -10.84
N LEU A 261 0.78 -21.62 -11.77
CA LEU A 261 1.46 -21.07 -12.95
C LEU A 261 0.52 -21.06 -14.15
N ALA A 262 0.47 -19.93 -14.85
CA ALA A 262 -0.04 -19.85 -16.22
C ALA A 262 1.12 -19.65 -17.20
N TYR A 263 1.03 -20.22 -18.39
CA TYR A 263 2.04 -20.03 -19.43
C TYR A 263 1.44 -20.03 -20.83
N SER A 264 2.10 -19.32 -21.74
CA SER A 264 1.58 -19.06 -23.08
C SER A 264 2.67 -18.64 -24.08
N ASN A 265 2.51 -19.01 -25.36
CA ASN A 265 3.35 -18.50 -26.45
C ASN A 265 2.76 -17.23 -27.12
N GLY A 266 1.69 -16.67 -26.56
CA GLY A 266 1.01 -15.49 -27.09
C GLY A 266 -0.41 -15.34 -26.53
N ILE A 267 -0.93 -14.12 -26.49
CA ILE A 267 -2.08 -13.73 -25.64
C ILE A 267 -3.35 -14.59 -25.82
N SER A 268 -3.52 -15.30 -26.94
CA SER A 268 -4.72 -16.08 -27.28
C SER A 268 -4.74 -17.53 -26.78
N SER A 269 -3.64 -18.09 -26.27
CA SER A 269 -3.58 -19.51 -25.89
C SER A 269 -2.83 -19.69 -24.57
N TRP A 270 -3.57 -19.95 -23.50
CA TRP A 270 -3.03 -20.11 -22.15
C TRP A 270 -3.29 -21.50 -21.61
N ARG A 271 -2.31 -22.03 -20.87
CA ARG A 271 -2.46 -23.23 -20.07
C ARG A 271 -2.03 -22.93 -18.64
N TYR A 272 -2.58 -23.67 -17.69
CA TYR A 272 -2.18 -23.56 -16.30
C TYR A 272 -1.85 -24.90 -15.67
N MET A 273 -1.03 -24.83 -14.61
CA MET A 273 -0.77 -25.92 -13.70
C MET A 273 -0.82 -25.42 -12.25
N ARG A 274 -1.50 -26.18 -11.39
CA ARG A 274 -1.69 -25.89 -9.96
C ARG A 274 -0.57 -26.50 -9.10
N GLY A 275 -0.45 -25.98 -7.88
CA GLY A 275 0.28 -26.56 -6.77
C GLY A 275 -0.39 -27.82 -6.22
N ARG A 276 0.38 -28.65 -5.50
CA ARG A 276 -0.13 -29.84 -4.81
C ARG A 276 -1.17 -29.51 -3.72
N ASP A 277 -1.20 -28.27 -3.24
CA ASP A 277 -2.15 -27.74 -2.25
C ASP A 277 -3.54 -27.42 -2.82
N TYR A 278 -3.74 -27.47 -4.15
CA TYR A 278 -5.02 -27.12 -4.79
C TYR A 278 -6.22 -27.92 -4.25
N ALA A 279 -6.04 -29.22 -3.98
CA ALA A 279 -7.11 -30.08 -3.51
C ALA A 279 -7.60 -29.65 -2.12
N GLN A 280 -6.65 -29.31 -1.23
CA GLN A 280 -6.97 -28.78 0.10
C GLN A 280 -7.65 -27.41 0.01
N LYS A 281 -7.20 -26.54 -0.90
CA LYS A 281 -7.83 -25.23 -1.18
C LYS A 281 -9.26 -25.34 -1.72
N ASN A 282 -9.56 -26.41 -2.45
CA ASN A 282 -10.87 -26.67 -3.02
C ASN A 282 -11.82 -27.42 -2.07
N ASN A 283 -11.33 -27.90 -0.92
CA ASN A 283 -12.18 -28.54 0.08
C ASN A 283 -13.27 -27.55 0.52
N HIS A 284 -14.51 -28.05 0.61
CA HIS A 284 -15.70 -27.29 1.01
C HIS A 284 -16.18 -26.18 0.04
N LEU A 285 -15.38 -25.71 -0.93
CA LEU A 285 -15.82 -24.71 -1.93
C LEU A 285 -16.82 -25.27 -2.94
N TYR A 286 -16.67 -26.53 -3.33
CA TYR A 286 -17.41 -27.14 -4.46
C TYR A 286 -18.43 -28.23 -4.04
N GLY A 287 -18.61 -28.47 -2.73
CA GLY A 287 -19.55 -29.48 -2.21
C GLY A 287 -19.28 -30.92 -2.68
N SER A 288 -20.31 -31.77 -2.72
CA SER A 288 -20.21 -33.18 -3.15
C SER A 288 -19.82 -33.36 -4.62
N ALA A 289 -20.02 -32.33 -5.46
CA ALA A 289 -19.55 -32.32 -6.85
C ALA A 289 -18.01 -32.36 -6.95
N ALA A 290 -17.29 -31.83 -5.96
CA ALA A 290 -15.82 -31.86 -5.88
C ALA A 290 -15.26 -33.27 -5.65
N ARG A 291 -16.02 -34.13 -4.96
CA ARG A 291 -15.57 -35.48 -4.58
C ARG A 291 -15.41 -36.42 -5.77
N LYS A 292 -16.03 -36.12 -6.93
CA LYS A 292 -15.95 -36.97 -8.13
C LYS A 292 -14.66 -36.79 -8.94
N THR A 293 -13.81 -35.80 -8.59
CA THR A 293 -12.60 -35.46 -9.39
C THR A 293 -11.31 -35.30 -8.58
N ALA A 294 -11.33 -35.50 -7.26
CA ALA A 294 -10.13 -35.62 -6.42
C ALA A 294 -9.71 -37.11 -6.41
N VAL A 295 -8.51 -37.59 -6.74
CA VAL A 295 -7.12 -37.11 -6.62
C VAL A 295 -6.28 -37.92 -7.65
N PRO A 296 -5.29 -37.36 -8.39
CA PRO A 296 -4.22 -38.19 -8.94
C PRO A 296 -3.36 -38.71 -7.79
N GLY A 297 -3.17 -40.03 -7.70
CA GLY A 297 -2.45 -40.70 -6.62
C GLY A 297 -1.03 -40.17 -6.35
N GLU A 298 -0.42 -40.69 -5.30
CA GLU A 298 0.87 -40.26 -4.71
C GLU A 298 2.08 -40.19 -5.68
N SER A 299 1.96 -40.66 -6.93
CA SER A 299 2.98 -40.52 -7.99
C SER A 299 3.04 -39.13 -8.65
N ASN A 300 2.62 -38.07 -7.95
CA ASN A 300 2.39 -36.72 -8.48
C ASN A 300 3.66 -35.84 -8.57
N SER A 301 4.81 -36.46 -8.88
CA SER A 301 6.14 -35.83 -8.84
C SER A 301 6.32 -34.65 -9.80
N ARG A 302 5.43 -34.49 -10.80
CA ARG A 302 5.51 -33.48 -11.87
C ARG A 302 4.74 -32.18 -11.61
N MET A 303 3.89 -32.11 -10.57
CA MET A 303 3.12 -30.90 -10.19
C MET A 303 3.97 -29.86 -9.45
N LEU A 304 3.53 -28.59 -9.48
CA LEU A 304 4.10 -27.53 -8.64
C LEU A 304 3.90 -27.87 -7.16
N SER A 305 4.79 -27.38 -6.31
CA SER A 305 4.74 -27.69 -4.88
C SER A 305 3.76 -26.84 -4.11
N GLU A 306 3.48 -25.63 -4.57
CA GLU A 306 2.57 -24.67 -3.97
C GLU A 306 1.89 -23.85 -5.07
N ASP A 307 0.63 -23.49 -4.86
CA ASP A 307 -0.10 -22.61 -5.77
C ASP A 307 0.42 -21.17 -5.73
N PHE A 308 0.80 -20.65 -4.56
CA PHE A 308 1.24 -19.27 -4.47
C PHE A 308 2.68 -19.14 -5.01
N ILE A 309 2.80 -18.64 -6.24
CA ILE A 309 4.10 -18.40 -6.88
C ILE A 309 4.55 -16.96 -6.60
N SER A 310 5.72 -16.79 -5.99
CA SER A 310 6.27 -15.47 -5.64
C SER A 310 7.31 -14.97 -6.64
N SER A 311 8.08 -15.85 -7.28
CA SER A 311 9.11 -15.48 -8.25
C SER A 311 9.30 -16.53 -9.35
N ILE A 312 9.74 -16.08 -10.53
CA ILE A 312 10.03 -16.94 -11.69
C ILE A 312 11.27 -16.41 -12.41
N ILE A 313 12.24 -17.28 -12.69
CA ILE A 313 13.33 -17.00 -13.62
C ILE A 313 13.59 -18.21 -14.52
N GLN A 314 13.93 -17.97 -15.78
CA GLN A 314 14.40 -19.02 -16.68
C GLN A 314 15.91 -18.90 -16.85
N GLN A 315 16.60 -20.04 -16.71
CA GLN A 315 18.01 -20.18 -17.06
C GLN A 315 18.14 -21.38 -18.01
N GLU A 316 18.53 -21.13 -19.25
CA GLU A 316 18.65 -22.16 -20.30
C GLU A 316 17.33 -22.96 -20.49
N LYS A 317 17.35 -24.27 -20.24
CA LYS A 317 16.19 -25.18 -20.33
C LYS A 317 15.45 -25.35 -19.01
N GLU A 318 15.83 -24.62 -17.97
CA GLU A 318 15.28 -24.75 -16.63
C GLU A 318 14.50 -23.49 -16.25
N ILE A 319 13.32 -23.68 -15.68
CA ILE A 319 12.52 -22.62 -15.08
C ILE A 319 12.52 -22.83 -13.57
N PHE A 320 13.03 -21.86 -12.83
CA PHE A 320 13.02 -21.84 -11.38
C PHE A 320 11.79 -21.07 -10.90
N ILE A 321 11.00 -21.68 -10.01
CA ILE A 321 9.77 -21.13 -9.45
C ILE A 321 9.92 -21.06 -7.93
N GLY A 322 9.95 -19.84 -7.40
CA GLY A 322 9.96 -19.58 -5.97
C GLY A 322 8.55 -19.49 -5.39
N TYR A 323 8.40 -19.94 -4.16
CA TYR A 323 7.13 -19.96 -3.42
C TYR A 323 7.24 -19.22 -2.09
N ARG A 324 6.09 -19.07 -1.40
CA ARG A 324 6.05 -18.50 -0.03
C ARG A 324 6.54 -19.46 1.04
N MET A 325 6.32 -20.76 0.86
CA MET A 325 6.59 -21.75 1.93
C MET A 325 7.33 -22.98 1.42
N GLN A 326 7.12 -23.35 0.16
CA GLN A 326 7.67 -24.57 -0.43
C GLN A 326 9.01 -24.36 -1.15
N GLY A 327 9.80 -23.35 -0.79
CA GLY A 327 11.13 -23.12 -1.36
C GLY A 327 11.09 -22.89 -2.88
N VAL A 328 11.87 -23.66 -3.65
CA VAL A 328 11.96 -23.53 -5.12
C VAL A 328 11.72 -24.86 -5.84
N ASP A 329 10.92 -24.83 -6.89
CA ASP A 329 10.86 -25.92 -7.88
C ASP A 329 11.63 -25.56 -9.14
N VAL A 330 12.23 -26.58 -9.76
CA VAL A 330 12.85 -26.48 -11.09
C VAL A 330 11.99 -27.26 -12.07
N LEU A 331 11.65 -26.62 -13.18
CA LEU A 331 10.84 -27.19 -14.25
C LEU A 331 11.69 -27.32 -15.52
N ASP A 332 11.42 -28.36 -16.29
CA ASP A 332 11.85 -28.45 -17.68
C ASP A 332 11.02 -27.47 -18.53
N ALA A 333 11.67 -26.52 -19.19
CA ALA A 333 11.02 -25.45 -19.95
C ALA A 333 10.26 -25.94 -21.20
N GLU A 334 10.59 -27.12 -21.71
CA GLU A 334 9.91 -27.69 -22.89
C GLU A 334 8.72 -28.54 -22.47
N LYS A 335 8.89 -29.34 -21.40
CA LYS A 335 7.85 -30.26 -20.91
C LYS A 335 6.87 -29.62 -19.94
N MET A 336 7.24 -28.49 -19.32
CA MET A 336 6.49 -27.82 -18.26
C MET A 336 6.16 -28.76 -17.09
N THR A 337 7.15 -29.55 -16.66
CA THR A 337 7.02 -30.50 -15.54
C THR A 337 8.13 -30.29 -14.52
N VAL A 338 7.79 -30.41 -13.24
CA VAL A 338 8.78 -30.32 -12.15
C VAL A 338 9.74 -31.51 -12.21
N ASN A 339 11.05 -31.22 -12.29
CA ASN A 339 12.12 -32.23 -12.30
C ASN A 339 12.90 -32.26 -10.98
N GLN A 340 12.99 -31.13 -10.27
CA GLN A 340 13.73 -31.00 -9.02
C GLN A 340 12.99 -30.08 -8.04
N ARG A 341 13.15 -30.37 -6.74
CA ARG A 341 12.61 -29.58 -5.63
C ARG A 341 13.74 -29.21 -4.68
N ILE A 342 13.98 -27.92 -4.50
CA ILE A 342 15.03 -27.40 -3.63
C ILE A 342 14.36 -26.83 -2.38
N ARG A 343 14.70 -27.40 -1.22
CA ARG A 343 14.10 -27.05 0.07
C ARG A 343 15.11 -26.60 1.11
N LYS A 344 16.28 -27.23 1.14
CA LYS A 344 17.32 -26.98 2.15
C LYS A 344 17.64 -25.48 2.27
N GLY A 345 17.32 -24.88 3.41
CA GLY A 345 17.55 -23.47 3.71
C GLY A 345 16.38 -22.53 3.36
N LEU A 346 15.34 -23.05 2.70
CA LEU A 346 14.18 -22.32 2.18
C LEU A 346 12.85 -22.80 2.79
N GLU A 347 12.88 -23.66 3.80
CA GLU A 347 11.69 -24.21 4.43
C GLU A 347 10.90 -23.11 5.18
N ASN A 348 9.65 -22.89 4.77
CA ASN A 348 8.77 -21.84 5.32
C ASN A 348 9.35 -20.42 5.16
N VAL A 349 10.05 -20.17 4.06
CA VAL A 349 10.65 -18.87 3.74
C VAL A 349 10.14 -18.41 2.38
N ASP A 350 9.68 -17.16 2.31
CA ASP A 350 9.27 -16.57 1.05
C ASP A 350 10.50 -16.30 0.17
N VAL A 351 10.40 -16.68 -1.10
CA VAL A 351 11.40 -16.44 -2.15
C VAL A 351 10.88 -15.37 -3.11
N PRO A 352 10.89 -14.08 -2.73
CA PRO A 352 10.32 -13.00 -3.54
C PRO A 352 11.13 -12.69 -4.80
N SER A 353 12.39 -13.10 -4.87
CA SER A 353 13.26 -12.84 -6.02
C SER A 353 14.22 -13.99 -6.28
N LEU A 354 14.52 -14.22 -7.56
CA LEU A 354 15.49 -15.19 -8.04
C LEU A 354 16.53 -14.47 -8.88
N LEU A 355 17.77 -14.93 -8.79
CA LEU A 355 18.91 -14.33 -9.47
C LEU A 355 19.63 -15.41 -10.29
N ALA A 356 19.83 -15.16 -11.57
CA ALA A 356 20.68 -16.00 -12.41
C ALA A 356 21.91 -15.20 -12.82
N LEU A 357 23.09 -15.70 -12.47
CA LEU A 357 24.37 -15.08 -12.83
C LEU A 357 24.79 -15.54 -14.24
N GLN A 358 25.67 -14.78 -14.88
CA GLN A 358 26.17 -15.07 -16.23
C GLN A 358 26.95 -16.40 -16.32
N ASP A 359 27.43 -16.90 -15.19
CA ASP A 359 28.09 -18.21 -15.09
C ASP A 359 27.11 -19.40 -15.08
N GLY A 360 25.80 -19.13 -15.09
CA GLY A 360 24.74 -20.14 -15.02
C GLY A 360 24.37 -20.56 -13.59
N SER A 361 25.00 -19.99 -12.56
CA SER A 361 24.56 -20.18 -11.18
C SER A 361 23.23 -19.46 -10.93
N VAL A 362 22.40 -20.06 -10.07
CA VAL A 362 21.09 -19.53 -9.72
C VAL A 362 20.98 -19.46 -8.21
N TRP A 363 20.43 -18.36 -7.70
CA TRP A 363 20.27 -18.05 -6.28
C TRP A 363 18.84 -17.63 -5.97
N ALA A 364 18.33 -18.07 -4.83
CA ALA A 364 17.12 -17.56 -4.22
C ALA A 364 17.49 -16.41 -3.29
N ALA A 365 16.86 -15.25 -3.49
CA ALA A 365 16.85 -14.18 -2.52
C ALA A 365 15.60 -14.36 -1.64
N THR A 366 15.80 -14.29 -0.33
CA THR A 366 14.75 -14.68 0.63
C THR A 366 14.29 -13.51 1.47
N TYR A 367 13.04 -13.58 1.89
CA TYR A 367 12.51 -12.65 2.88
C TYR A 367 12.90 -13.13 4.28
N GLY A 368 14.01 -12.62 4.81
CA GLY A 368 14.45 -12.83 6.19
C GLY A 368 15.73 -13.65 6.37
N ARG A 369 16.24 -14.34 5.33
CA ARG A 369 17.41 -15.24 5.41
C ARG A 369 18.52 -14.95 4.37
N GLY A 370 18.48 -13.83 3.66
CA GLY A 370 19.48 -13.48 2.66
C GLY A 370 19.45 -14.37 1.41
N PHE A 371 20.61 -14.79 0.91
CA PHE A 371 20.73 -15.56 -0.34
C PHE A 371 20.99 -17.06 -0.11
N VAL A 372 20.34 -17.90 -0.90
CA VAL A 372 20.56 -19.35 -0.92
C VAL A 372 20.88 -19.80 -2.34
N ARG A 373 22.02 -20.46 -2.54
CA ARG A 373 22.42 -20.99 -3.85
C ARG A 373 21.56 -22.19 -4.23
N LEU A 374 21.01 -22.17 -5.44
CA LEU A 374 20.14 -23.21 -6.00
C LEU A 374 20.89 -24.11 -7.00
N LYS A 375 21.68 -23.48 -7.89
CA LYS A 375 22.45 -24.15 -8.94
C LYS A 375 23.87 -23.59 -8.96
N LYS A 376 24.86 -24.46 -9.09
CA LYS A 376 26.26 -24.06 -9.31
C LYS A 376 26.47 -23.83 -10.81
N GLY A 377 27.08 -22.70 -11.15
CA GLY A 377 27.45 -22.35 -12.52
C GLY A 377 28.83 -22.86 -12.90
N THR A 378 29.29 -22.47 -14.10
CA THR A 378 30.69 -22.58 -14.48
C THR A 378 31.49 -21.68 -13.56
N LEU A 379 32.51 -22.16 -12.86
CA LEU A 379 33.28 -21.36 -11.89
C LEU A 379 33.94 -20.09 -12.47
N ALA A 380 33.73 -19.74 -13.74
CA ALA A 380 34.33 -18.63 -14.46
C ALA A 380 33.31 -17.97 -15.40
N TYR A 381 33.18 -16.63 -15.39
CA TYR A 381 32.46 -15.90 -16.44
C TYR A 381 33.16 -14.60 -16.85
N LYS A 382 32.77 -14.06 -18.01
CA LYS A 382 33.34 -12.86 -18.63
C LYS A 382 32.57 -11.62 -18.20
N LEU A 383 33.27 -10.66 -17.61
CA LEU A 383 32.72 -9.33 -17.40
C LEU A 383 32.77 -8.54 -18.72
N ASP A 384 31.62 -8.34 -19.36
CA ASP A 384 31.51 -7.46 -20.52
C ASP A 384 31.05 -6.08 -20.09
N ARG A 385 31.99 -5.16 -19.84
CA ARG A 385 31.70 -3.73 -19.90
C ARG A 385 32.93 -2.85 -20.02
N GLU A 386 32.87 -1.88 -20.93
CA GLU A 386 33.65 -0.64 -20.82
C GLU A 386 32.98 0.25 -19.77
N GLN A 387 33.73 0.70 -18.77
CA GLN A 387 33.28 1.78 -17.89
C GLN A 387 33.06 3.01 -18.80
N MET A 388 31.81 3.41 -18.99
CA MET A 388 31.55 4.63 -19.75
C MET A 388 32.06 5.80 -18.91
N ASP A 389 33.18 6.40 -19.33
CA ASP A 389 33.75 7.59 -18.69
C ASP A 389 32.82 8.81 -18.75
N ASN A 390 31.82 8.75 -19.64
CA ASN A 390 30.81 9.78 -19.82
C ASN A 390 29.67 9.65 -18.79
N GLU A 391 29.29 10.78 -18.21
CA GLU A 391 28.15 10.89 -17.30
C GLU A 391 26.86 10.49 -18.01
N VAL A 392 26.17 9.46 -17.49
CA VAL A 392 24.86 9.06 -18.01
C VAL A 392 23.83 10.09 -17.52
N PRO A 393 23.14 10.81 -18.43
CA PRO A 393 22.18 11.81 -18.00
C PRO A 393 20.95 11.17 -17.35
N PHE A 394 20.44 11.87 -16.35
CA PHE A 394 19.14 11.53 -15.77
C PHE A 394 18.00 11.75 -16.76
N PRO A 395 16.92 10.94 -16.68
CA PRO A 395 15.67 11.29 -17.31
C PRO A 395 15.24 12.74 -16.99
N ARG A 396 14.73 13.48 -17.97
CA ARG A 396 14.07 14.74 -17.65
C ARG A 396 12.77 14.46 -16.90
N PRO A 397 12.34 15.37 -16.00
CA PRO A 397 10.98 15.32 -15.47
C PRO A 397 9.94 15.24 -16.59
N ALA A 398 8.81 14.58 -16.34
CA ALA A 398 7.73 14.51 -17.32
C ALA A 398 7.23 15.90 -17.67
N GLN A 399 6.93 16.10 -18.95
CA GLN A 399 6.16 17.26 -19.37
C GLN A 399 4.78 17.18 -18.74
N MET A 400 4.39 18.26 -18.05
CA MET A 400 3.10 18.34 -17.40
C MET A 400 1.98 18.31 -18.45
N GLU A 401 1.01 17.41 -18.27
CA GLU A 401 -0.20 17.45 -19.07
C GLU A 401 -1.00 18.72 -18.75
N GLU A 402 -1.41 19.44 -19.79
CA GLU A 402 -2.27 20.62 -19.64
C GLU A 402 -3.62 20.24 -19.01
N PRO A 403 -4.01 20.82 -17.86
CA PRO A 403 -5.24 20.42 -17.17
C PRO A 403 -6.49 20.55 -18.03
N SER A 404 -6.55 21.54 -18.93
CA SER A 404 -7.66 21.70 -19.87
C SER A 404 -7.80 20.54 -20.86
N VAL A 405 -6.68 19.91 -21.26
CA VAL A 405 -6.68 18.74 -22.15
C VAL A 405 -7.15 17.50 -21.39
N VAL A 406 -6.76 17.36 -20.12
CA VAL A 406 -7.24 16.27 -19.27
C VAL A 406 -8.74 16.41 -19.00
N LEU A 407 -9.21 17.62 -18.71
CA LEU A 407 -10.63 17.93 -18.47
C LEU A 407 -11.50 17.60 -19.69
N ARG A 408 -11.11 18.02 -20.90
CA ARG A 408 -11.86 17.68 -22.13
C ARG A 408 -11.97 16.17 -22.36
N ARG A 409 -10.93 15.40 -22.02
CA ARG A 409 -10.98 13.93 -22.09
C ARG A 409 -11.96 13.36 -21.07
N LEU A 410 -12.02 13.93 -19.87
CA LEU A 410 -12.94 13.52 -18.81
C LEU A 410 -14.40 13.81 -19.16
N GLU A 411 -14.67 14.98 -19.75
CA GLU A 411 -16.01 15.36 -20.21
C GLU A 411 -16.53 14.40 -21.29
N ARG A 412 -15.67 13.97 -22.23
CA ARG A 412 -15.99 12.95 -23.24
C ARG A 412 -16.29 11.58 -22.62
N LEU A 413 -15.51 11.13 -21.62
CA LEU A 413 -15.83 9.88 -20.92
C LEU A 413 -17.19 9.96 -20.18
N GLY A 414 -17.54 11.14 -19.68
CA GLY A 414 -18.80 11.37 -18.96
C GLY A 414 -20.05 11.39 -19.85
N SER A 415 -19.94 11.67 -21.15
CA SER A 415 -21.09 11.60 -22.08
C SER A 415 -21.48 10.17 -22.41
N ASP A 416 -20.53 9.24 -22.41
CA ASP A 416 -20.74 7.84 -22.78
C ASP A 416 -20.97 6.92 -21.56
N ALA A 417 -20.90 7.47 -20.34
CA ALA A 417 -21.01 6.73 -19.10
C ALA A 417 -22.47 6.38 -18.74
N HIS A 418 -23.03 5.33 -19.33
CA HIS A 418 -24.22 4.66 -18.82
C HIS A 418 -23.84 3.43 -17.97
N ALA A 419 -24.46 3.34 -16.79
CA ALA A 419 -24.68 2.17 -15.94
C ALA A 419 -23.56 1.12 -15.78
N GLY A 420 -23.10 0.83 -14.56
CA GLY A 420 -23.53 -0.48 -14.03
C GLY A 420 -22.95 -0.90 -12.68
N LYS A 421 -22.25 0.00 -11.98
CA LYS A 421 -21.72 -0.24 -10.62
C LYS A 421 -22.13 0.90 -9.70
N ASN A 422 -22.55 0.58 -8.49
CA ASN A 422 -22.88 1.49 -7.41
C ASN A 422 -21.64 1.92 -6.60
N ILE A 423 -20.57 1.12 -6.61
CA ILE A 423 -19.27 1.43 -6.03
C ILE A 423 -18.14 1.09 -6.99
N VAL A 424 -17.13 1.97 -7.06
CA VAL A 424 -15.93 1.78 -7.88
C VAL A 424 -14.67 1.99 -7.05
N PHE A 425 -13.62 1.24 -7.36
CA PHE A 425 -12.30 1.47 -6.76
C PHE A 425 -11.67 2.71 -7.40
N ARG A 426 -11.30 3.68 -6.57
CA ARG A 426 -10.74 4.97 -7.00
C ARG A 426 -9.22 4.95 -7.11
N GLY A 427 -8.55 4.12 -6.32
CA GLY A 427 -7.11 4.05 -6.23
C GLY A 427 -6.62 3.96 -4.79
N GLU A 428 -5.31 4.04 -4.64
CA GLU A 428 -4.62 3.96 -3.35
C GLU A 428 -4.02 5.30 -2.95
N ASP A 429 -3.66 5.40 -1.68
CA ASP A 429 -2.87 6.51 -1.15
C ASP A 429 -1.87 5.95 -0.12
N TRP A 430 -0.60 5.97 -0.50
CA TRP A 430 0.54 5.51 0.32
C TRP A 430 1.26 6.68 1.01
N THR A 431 1.00 7.92 0.61
CA THR A 431 1.76 9.08 1.12
C THR A 431 1.16 9.68 2.38
N THR A 432 -0.15 9.54 2.55
CA THR A 432 -0.85 10.09 3.71
C THR A 432 -0.52 9.35 4.99
N LYS A 433 -0.25 8.04 4.93
CA LYS A 433 0.02 7.20 6.12
C LYS A 433 -1.07 7.40 7.18
N GLY A 434 -0.75 7.31 8.47
CA GLY A 434 -1.69 7.52 9.57
C GLY A 434 -2.15 8.95 9.78
N ASP A 435 -1.74 9.92 8.94
CA ASP A 435 -2.09 11.35 9.05
C ASP A 435 -3.44 11.65 8.37
N TRP A 436 -4.48 10.98 8.85
CA TRP A 436 -5.80 10.98 8.22
C TRP A 436 -6.56 12.29 8.37
N CYS A 437 -6.38 13.02 9.48
CA CYS A 437 -7.13 14.24 9.77
C CYS A 437 -6.91 15.28 8.67
N GLY A 438 -8.01 15.88 8.19
CA GLY A 438 -7.97 16.83 7.06
C GLY A 438 -7.95 16.18 5.67
N LYS A 439 -7.63 14.89 5.53
CA LYS A 439 -7.73 14.15 4.24
C LYS A 439 -8.89 13.18 4.20
N TYR A 440 -9.09 12.44 5.26
CA TYR A 440 -10.10 11.39 5.42
C TYR A 440 -10.95 11.65 6.66
N GLY A 441 -12.05 10.93 6.80
CA GLY A 441 -12.90 10.95 7.99
C GLY A 441 -13.66 12.25 8.21
N HIS A 442 -13.84 13.08 7.18
CA HIS A 442 -14.55 14.36 7.31
C HIS A 442 -16.00 14.20 7.73
N THR A 443 -16.61 13.06 7.39
CA THR A 443 -18.00 12.77 7.70
C THR A 443 -18.16 11.70 8.77
N ARG A 444 -17.41 10.60 8.66
CA ARG A 444 -17.38 9.54 9.67
C ARG A 444 -16.00 8.87 9.64
N ALA A 445 -15.44 8.58 10.80
CA ALA A 445 -14.25 7.76 10.94
C ALA A 445 -14.41 6.79 12.11
N THR A 446 -13.91 5.57 11.93
CA THR A 446 -13.77 4.56 12.96
C THR A 446 -12.31 4.10 12.94
N LEU A 447 -11.55 4.46 13.96
CA LEU A 447 -10.22 3.90 14.20
C LEU A 447 -10.43 2.58 14.96
N CYS A 448 -10.04 1.48 14.32
CA CYS A 448 -10.38 0.14 14.77
C CYS A 448 -9.60 -0.22 16.03
N ALA A 449 -10.32 -0.61 17.08
CA ALA A 449 -9.75 -1.07 18.37
C ALA A 449 -8.92 -0.06 19.18
N THR A 450 -8.82 1.20 18.78
CA THR A 450 -7.96 2.19 19.46
C THR A 450 -8.26 2.39 20.95
N ASN A 451 -9.50 2.15 21.39
CA ASN A 451 -9.92 2.22 22.79
C ASN A 451 -10.25 0.83 23.38
N ALA A 452 -9.57 -0.24 22.95
CA ALA A 452 -9.76 -1.59 23.50
C ALA A 452 -9.46 -1.65 25.02
N PRO A 453 -10.10 -2.56 25.79
CA PRO A 453 -11.15 -3.50 25.38
C PRO A 453 -12.53 -2.85 25.21
N MET A 454 -12.63 -1.52 25.31
CA MET A 454 -13.89 -0.80 25.50
C MET A 454 -14.62 -0.43 24.20
N SER A 455 -13.97 -0.40 23.02
CA SER A 455 -14.53 -0.36 21.63
C SER A 455 -13.58 0.38 20.65
N ASN A 456 -14.11 1.04 19.62
CA ASN A 456 -13.39 1.82 18.61
C ASN A 456 -13.34 3.30 18.99
N SER A 457 -12.34 4.05 18.48
CA SER A 457 -12.42 5.51 18.49
C SER A 457 -13.27 5.98 17.30
N GLU A 458 -14.37 6.66 17.59
CA GLU A 458 -15.35 7.06 16.59
C GLU A 458 -15.51 8.58 16.47
N PHE A 459 -15.45 9.07 15.24
CA PHE A 459 -15.58 10.48 14.90
C PHE A 459 -16.71 10.65 13.89
N LYS A 460 -17.68 11.54 14.13
CA LYS A 460 -18.91 11.62 13.32
C LYS A 460 -19.43 13.04 13.11
N ALA A 461 -19.62 13.45 11.86
CA ALA A 461 -20.10 14.77 11.41
C ALA A 461 -21.12 15.32 12.40
N LYS A 462 -21.02 16.61 12.81
CA LYS A 462 -22.24 17.25 13.33
C LYS A 462 -23.31 16.99 12.26
N PRO A 463 -24.44 16.36 12.61
CA PRO A 463 -25.37 15.95 11.58
C PRO A 463 -25.81 17.19 10.80
N ILE A 464 -25.40 17.27 9.54
CA ILE A 464 -25.89 18.31 8.64
C ILE A 464 -27.28 17.85 8.24
N LYS A 465 -28.32 18.64 8.54
CA LYS A 465 -29.65 18.39 7.98
C LYS A 465 -29.53 18.54 6.47
N PHE A 466 -29.48 17.45 5.72
CA PHE A 466 -29.33 17.54 4.26
C PHE A 466 -30.64 17.99 3.60
N ARG A 467 -30.49 18.79 2.53
CA ARG A 467 -31.51 18.99 1.50
C ARG A 467 -31.41 17.80 0.54
N THR A 468 -32.41 16.93 0.49
CA THR A 468 -32.50 15.95 -0.60
C THR A 468 -32.92 16.68 -1.88
N LEU A 469 -32.21 16.45 -3.00
CA LEU A 469 -32.65 16.85 -4.34
C LEU A 469 -33.91 16.09 -4.80
N SER A 470 -34.27 15.02 -4.08
CA SER A 470 -35.52 14.30 -4.27
C SER A 470 -36.44 14.56 -3.08
N SER A 471 -37.40 15.46 -3.27
CA SER A 471 -38.68 15.35 -2.59
C SER A 471 -39.41 14.13 -3.13
N VAL A 472 -39.92 13.32 -2.21
CA VAL A 472 -40.92 12.29 -2.47
C VAL A 472 -42.11 12.94 -3.21
N PRO A 473 -42.73 12.28 -4.21
CA PRO A 473 -43.89 12.84 -4.90
C PRO A 473 -45.03 13.16 -3.91
N GLY A 474 -45.51 14.41 -3.89
CA GLY A 474 -46.69 14.84 -3.11
C GLY A 474 -46.52 16.00 -2.12
N HIS A 475 -45.32 16.58 -1.94
CA HIS A 475 -45.13 17.68 -0.98
C HIS A 475 -44.21 18.82 -1.48
N PRO A 476 -44.74 20.02 -1.76
CA PRO A 476 -43.94 21.23 -1.90
C PRO A 476 -43.65 21.85 -0.51
N GLY A 477 -42.39 22.24 -0.26
CA GLY A 477 -41.96 22.92 0.98
C GLY A 477 -41.22 22.01 1.97
N TYR A 478 -39.89 22.16 2.00
CA TYR A 478 -38.88 21.65 2.95
C TYR A 478 -39.35 20.91 4.22
N LYS A 479 -38.79 19.71 4.49
CA LYS A 479 -38.57 19.15 5.86
C LYS A 479 -37.52 18.01 5.84
N GLY A 480 -36.61 18.01 6.83
CA GLY A 480 -35.36 17.23 6.85
C GLY A 480 -35.39 15.92 7.65
N ALA A 481 -34.66 14.93 7.15
CA ALA A 481 -34.32 13.68 7.85
C ALA A 481 -32.84 13.69 8.26
N LEU A 482 -32.53 13.06 9.39
CA LEU A 482 -31.15 12.70 9.77
C LEU A 482 -30.88 11.32 9.15
N SER A 483 -29.92 11.22 8.24
CA SER A 483 -29.42 9.91 7.79
C SER A 483 -28.26 9.53 8.68
N PRO A 484 -28.28 8.35 9.31
CA PRO A 484 -27.12 7.88 10.06
C PRO A 484 -26.02 7.47 9.08
N TYR A 485 -24.78 7.86 9.41
CA TYR A 485 -23.60 7.20 8.89
C TYR A 485 -23.25 6.07 9.88
N TRP A 486 -23.13 4.84 9.41
CA TRP A 486 -22.81 3.69 10.26
C TRP A 486 -21.63 2.90 9.71
N ILE A 487 -20.80 2.35 10.62
CA ILE A 487 -19.68 1.47 10.30
C ILE A 487 -19.73 0.32 11.30
N GLN A 488 -19.71 -0.92 10.81
CA GLN A 488 -19.68 -2.13 11.63
C GLN A 488 -18.67 -3.13 11.09
N GLY A 489 -17.87 -3.73 11.99
CA GLY A 489 -16.98 -4.86 11.70
C GLY A 489 -17.58 -6.18 12.16
N LEU A 490 -17.34 -7.25 11.40
CA LEU A 490 -17.74 -8.63 11.71
C LEU A 490 -16.65 -9.58 11.22
N MET A 491 -16.56 -10.75 11.83
CA MET A 491 -15.67 -11.81 11.33
C MET A 491 -16.38 -12.67 10.27
N GLY A 492 -15.63 -13.43 9.48
CA GLY A 492 -16.15 -14.29 8.40
C GLY A 492 -16.86 -15.55 8.89
N LEU A 493 -17.59 -16.23 7.99
CA LEU A 493 -18.32 -17.48 8.31
C LEU A 493 -17.39 -18.64 8.71
N ASN A 494 -16.19 -18.69 8.14
CA ASN A 494 -15.23 -19.79 8.30
C ASN A 494 -14.48 -19.67 9.64
N ARG A 495 -15.20 -19.78 10.76
CA ARG A 495 -14.67 -19.64 12.12
C ARG A 495 -15.01 -20.82 13.04
N LYS A 496 -14.24 -21.00 14.11
CA LYS A 496 -14.43 -21.98 15.18
C LYS A 496 -15.40 -21.45 16.25
N LYS A 497 -15.87 -22.34 17.12
CA LYS A 497 -16.70 -21.98 18.27
C LYS A 497 -15.94 -21.02 19.21
N GLY A 498 -16.59 -19.92 19.59
CA GLY A 498 -16.04 -18.91 20.51
C GLY A 498 -15.15 -17.85 19.85
N ASP A 499 -14.85 -17.99 18.56
CA ASP A 499 -14.12 -16.95 17.81
C ASP A 499 -15.07 -15.86 17.31
N ALA A 500 -14.67 -14.61 17.51
CA ALA A 500 -15.32 -13.41 16.99
C ALA A 500 -14.26 -12.39 16.57
N LEU A 501 -14.70 -11.32 15.91
CA LEU A 501 -13.79 -10.25 15.53
C LEU A 501 -13.09 -9.68 16.77
N ARG A 502 -11.75 -9.67 16.77
CA ARG A 502 -10.95 -9.20 17.89
C ARG A 502 -10.63 -7.72 17.75
N TRP A 503 -10.56 -7.04 18.89
CA TRP A 503 -10.05 -5.67 19.01
C TRP A 503 -8.71 -5.72 19.69
N TRP A 504 -7.65 -5.38 18.96
CA TRP A 504 -6.28 -5.50 19.44
C TRP A 504 -5.57 -4.16 19.47
N VAL A 505 -4.82 -3.90 20.54
CA VAL A 505 -3.90 -2.77 20.69
C VAL A 505 -2.51 -3.33 20.94
N HIS A 506 -1.59 -3.08 20.01
CA HIS A 506 -0.20 -3.54 20.09
C HIS A 506 0.66 -2.59 20.93
N SER A 507 0.51 -1.28 20.70
CA SER A 507 1.29 -0.24 21.38
C SER A 507 0.52 1.08 21.44
N ILE A 508 0.86 1.91 22.43
CA ILE A 508 0.32 3.26 22.60
C ILE A 508 1.49 4.24 22.65
N LYS A 509 1.33 5.42 22.04
CA LYS A 509 2.34 6.50 21.92
C LYS A 509 3.44 6.25 20.88
N GLU A 510 3.07 5.67 19.74
CA GLU A 510 3.97 5.46 18.59
C GLU A 510 4.20 6.74 17.75
N ASN A 511 4.45 7.88 18.40
CA ASN A 511 4.37 9.20 17.75
C ASN A 511 5.32 9.39 16.56
N ASP A 512 6.48 8.72 16.59
CA ASP A 512 7.48 8.77 15.50
C ASP A 512 7.07 7.91 14.29
N ASN A 513 6.18 6.93 14.49
CA ASN A 513 5.69 6.06 13.43
C ASN A 513 4.43 6.61 12.79
N ARG A 514 4.61 7.42 11.73
CA ARG A 514 3.49 8.01 11.00
C ARG A 514 2.57 7.00 10.32
N ASN A 515 2.92 5.72 10.20
CA ASN A 515 1.99 4.71 9.68
C ASN A 515 0.91 4.33 10.71
N VAL A 516 1.12 4.62 11.98
CA VAL A 516 0.10 4.43 13.00
C VAL A 516 -0.91 5.58 12.93
N LEU A 517 -2.20 5.25 12.97
CA LEU A 517 -3.28 6.25 12.94
C LEU A 517 -3.14 7.20 14.12
N PHE A 518 -3.19 8.50 13.85
CA PHE A 518 -3.26 9.51 14.89
C PHE A 518 -4.66 9.49 15.52
N ASP A 519 -4.77 9.42 16.85
CA ASP A 519 -6.05 9.51 17.57
C ASP A 519 -6.24 10.93 18.14
N PRO A 520 -7.23 11.70 17.65
CA PRO A 520 -7.57 13.03 18.18
C PRO A 520 -8.09 13.05 19.63
N THR A 521 -8.51 11.94 20.22
CA THR A 521 -9.09 11.91 21.57
C THR A 521 -8.03 12.09 22.66
N ASP A 522 -6.86 11.47 22.50
CA ASP A 522 -5.72 11.57 23.43
C ASP A 522 -4.47 12.20 22.78
N SER A 523 -4.55 12.56 21.49
CA SER A 523 -3.49 13.21 20.73
C SER A 523 -2.18 12.42 20.65
N VAL A 524 -2.29 11.09 20.67
CA VAL A 524 -1.17 10.19 20.39
C VAL A 524 -1.48 9.24 19.23
N ARG A 525 -0.47 8.50 18.80
CA ARG A 525 -0.63 7.39 17.86
C ARG A 525 -0.77 6.09 18.63
N THR A 526 -1.84 5.36 18.33
CA THR A 526 -2.14 4.08 18.97
C THR A 526 -2.22 3.00 17.90
N GLU A 527 -1.32 2.03 18.00
CA GLU A 527 -1.22 0.91 17.08
C GLU A 527 -2.31 -0.11 17.42
N ALA A 528 -3.40 -0.07 16.67
CA ALA A 528 -4.58 -0.88 16.93
C ALA A 528 -5.23 -1.40 15.63
N GLU A 529 -5.95 -2.51 15.75
CA GLU A 529 -6.60 -3.18 14.63
C GLU A 529 -7.82 -4.02 15.04
N TRP A 530 -8.76 -4.14 14.11
CA TRP A 530 -9.62 -5.32 14.05
C TRP A 530 -8.83 -6.48 13.47
N ASP A 531 -9.02 -7.66 14.06
CA ASP A 531 -8.26 -8.86 13.74
C ASP A 531 -9.19 -10.09 13.68
N ASP A 532 -9.01 -10.92 12.66
CA ASP A 532 -9.85 -12.10 12.39
C ASP A 532 -9.40 -13.38 13.11
N HIS A 533 -8.37 -13.35 13.95
CA HIS A 533 -7.78 -14.54 14.57
C HIS A 533 -7.34 -15.62 13.55
N GLY A 534 -7.07 -15.23 12.30
CA GLY A 534 -6.83 -16.14 11.19
C GLY A 534 -5.63 -17.07 11.39
N GLU A 535 -4.69 -16.73 12.26
CA GLU A 535 -3.46 -17.50 12.49
C GLU A 535 -3.70 -18.91 13.04
N VAL A 536 -4.85 -19.17 13.68
CA VAL A 536 -5.21 -20.51 14.18
C VAL A 536 -5.91 -21.39 13.13
N TYR A 537 -6.02 -20.90 11.89
CA TYR A 537 -6.65 -21.57 10.76
C TYR A 537 -5.63 -21.91 9.68
N PRO A 538 -5.80 -23.03 8.95
CA PRO A 538 -4.86 -23.42 7.90
C PRO A 538 -4.73 -22.34 6.83
N GLY A 539 -3.48 -22.00 6.46
CA GLY A 539 -3.20 -20.93 5.49
C GLY A 539 -3.64 -21.21 4.05
N PHE A 540 -4.15 -22.40 3.74
CA PHE A 540 -4.74 -22.71 2.44
C PHE A 540 -6.26 -22.46 2.40
N VAL A 541 -6.89 -22.11 3.51
CA VAL A 541 -8.33 -21.80 3.55
C VAL A 541 -8.55 -20.31 3.35
N ASP A 542 -9.52 -19.96 2.50
CA ASP A 542 -10.05 -18.60 2.43
C ASP A 542 -10.85 -18.32 3.71
N GLY A 543 -10.18 -17.71 4.69
CA GLY A 543 -10.78 -17.19 5.90
C GLY A 543 -10.11 -17.65 7.21
N PRO A 544 -10.71 -17.31 8.37
CA PRO A 544 -11.80 -16.34 8.52
C PRO A 544 -11.42 -14.99 7.88
N ASP A 545 -12.41 -14.22 7.43
CA ASP A 545 -12.21 -12.94 6.73
C ASP A 545 -12.70 -11.80 7.64
N ILE A 546 -12.32 -10.55 7.36
CA ILE A 546 -13.00 -9.39 7.98
C ILE A 546 -14.09 -8.87 7.05
N TRP A 547 -15.30 -8.72 7.57
CA TRP A 547 -16.39 -8.02 6.91
C TRP A 547 -16.60 -6.64 7.52
N VAL A 548 -16.80 -5.63 6.67
CA VAL A 548 -17.12 -4.26 7.08
C VAL A 548 -18.40 -3.83 6.38
N ALA A 549 -19.41 -3.44 7.14
CA ALA A 549 -20.64 -2.86 6.63
C ALA A 549 -20.62 -1.34 6.87
N VAL A 550 -20.85 -0.56 5.81
CA VAL A 550 -20.87 0.91 5.84
C VAL A 550 -22.20 1.41 5.31
N GLU A 551 -22.97 2.13 6.12
CA GLU A 551 -24.21 2.79 5.72
C GLU A 551 -23.95 4.27 5.47
N VAL A 552 -24.39 4.77 4.30
CA VAL A 552 -24.26 6.18 3.92
C VAL A 552 -25.59 6.73 3.36
N PRO A 553 -25.92 8.02 3.60
CA PRO A 553 -27.07 8.70 3.00
C PRO A 553 -27.04 8.72 1.48
N GLU A 554 -28.17 9.09 0.88
CA GLU A 554 -28.21 9.44 -0.54
C GLU A 554 -27.23 10.57 -0.86
N GLY A 555 -26.30 10.30 -1.79
CA GLY A 555 -25.19 11.20 -2.10
C GLY A 555 -24.05 10.44 -2.75
N VAL A 556 -22.95 11.14 -3.02
CA VAL A 556 -21.69 10.52 -3.47
C VAL A 556 -20.73 10.52 -2.31
N HIS A 557 -20.17 9.36 -1.98
CA HIS A 557 -19.26 9.23 -0.85
C HIS A 557 -17.96 8.58 -1.26
N GLU A 558 -16.87 9.03 -0.65
CA GLU A 558 -15.61 8.31 -0.67
C GLU A 558 -15.51 7.48 0.61
N ILE A 559 -15.38 6.16 0.46
CA ILE A 559 -15.15 5.22 1.57
C ILE A 559 -13.71 4.73 1.44
N ALA A 560 -12.90 4.90 2.49
CA ALA A 560 -11.52 4.47 2.53
C ALA A 560 -11.28 3.48 3.67
N LEU A 561 -10.56 2.40 3.37
CA LEU A 561 -10.09 1.41 4.33
C LEU A 561 -8.57 1.57 4.51
N TYR A 562 -8.11 1.63 5.76
CA TYR A 562 -6.69 1.79 6.07
C TYR A 562 -6.07 0.49 6.60
N PHE A 563 -4.93 0.13 6.01
CA PHE A 563 -4.16 -1.06 6.35
C PHE A 563 -2.72 -0.68 6.68
N TYR A 564 -2.22 -1.20 7.78
CA TYR A 564 -0.83 -1.08 8.21
C TYR A 564 -0.42 -2.36 8.93
N ASN A 565 0.68 -2.99 8.50
CA ASN A 565 1.21 -4.19 9.14
C ASN A 565 2.43 -3.83 10.01
N PRO A 566 2.26 -3.63 11.33
CA PRO A 566 3.39 -3.33 12.22
C PRO A 566 4.32 -4.54 12.41
N ASN A 567 3.74 -5.74 12.41
CA ASN A 567 4.45 -7.00 12.65
C ASN A 567 5.04 -7.62 11.39
N GLY A 568 5.03 -6.91 10.26
CA GLY A 568 5.42 -7.45 8.94
C GLY A 568 6.90 -7.86 8.79
N TYR A 569 7.67 -7.69 9.85
CA TYR A 569 9.09 -8.05 9.94
C TYR A 569 9.35 -9.26 10.85
N LEU A 570 8.29 -9.80 11.45
CA LEU A 570 8.31 -11.07 12.13
C LEU A 570 8.09 -12.21 11.11
N THR A 571 8.49 -13.42 11.48
CA THR A 571 8.65 -14.55 10.53
C THR A 571 7.38 -14.83 9.75
N ASN A 572 6.27 -15.08 10.43
CA ASN A 572 5.02 -15.53 9.79
C ASN A 572 4.13 -14.36 9.39
N GLU A 573 4.19 -13.27 10.14
CA GLU A 573 3.36 -12.07 10.11
C GLU A 573 3.67 -11.16 8.92
N SER A 574 4.85 -11.34 8.32
CA SER A 574 5.22 -10.76 7.02
C SER A 574 4.30 -11.20 5.87
N ARG A 575 3.68 -12.38 6.01
CA ARG A 575 2.81 -12.98 4.98
C ARG A 575 1.40 -12.45 5.11
N ARG A 576 1.21 -11.17 4.74
CA ARG A 576 -0.11 -10.51 4.69
C ARG A 576 -0.38 -9.96 3.28
N ASP A 577 -1.46 -10.45 2.71
CA ASP A 577 -1.90 -10.23 1.35
C ASP A 577 -3.41 -10.46 1.28
N TYR A 578 -4.17 -9.39 1.07
CA TYR A 578 -5.61 -9.39 1.17
C TYR A 578 -6.25 -9.06 -0.18
N VAL A 579 -7.37 -9.70 -0.47
CA VAL A 579 -8.27 -9.26 -1.54
C VAL A 579 -9.41 -8.50 -0.89
N VAL A 580 -9.60 -7.24 -1.30
CA VAL A 580 -10.70 -6.41 -0.81
C VAL A 580 -11.79 -6.38 -1.87
N GLU A 581 -12.98 -6.84 -1.52
CA GLU A 581 -14.14 -6.87 -2.40
C GLU A 581 -15.23 -5.96 -1.88
N ALA A 582 -15.71 -5.03 -2.70
CA ALA A 582 -16.79 -4.12 -2.37
C ALA A 582 -18.08 -4.50 -3.10
N ARG A 583 -19.18 -4.58 -2.35
CA ARG A 583 -20.52 -4.98 -2.80
C ARG A 583 -21.53 -3.95 -2.29
N ARG A 584 -22.68 -3.85 -2.96
CA ARG A 584 -23.83 -3.09 -2.43
C ARG A 584 -24.89 -4.05 -1.93
N HIS A 585 -25.35 -3.84 -0.71
CA HIS A 585 -26.47 -4.59 -0.16
C HIS A 585 -27.78 -4.17 -0.87
N PRO A 586 -28.69 -5.10 -1.22
CA PRO A 586 -29.92 -4.76 -1.93
C PRO A 586 -30.94 -4.02 -1.04
N SER A 587 -30.96 -4.30 0.27
CA SER A 587 -31.85 -3.62 1.21
C SER A 587 -31.53 -2.13 1.35
N THR A 588 -32.59 -1.35 1.57
CA THR A 588 -32.53 0.06 1.96
C THR A 588 -32.89 0.28 3.43
N ALA A 589 -33.21 -0.79 4.17
CA ALA A 589 -33.42 -0.68 5.61
C ALA A 589 -32.08 -0.32 6.29
N PRO A 590 -32.10 0.36 7.45
CA PRO A 590 -30.88 0.68 8.18
C PRO A 590 -30.08 -0.55 8.63
N LEU A 591 -28.77 -0.36 8.78
CA LEU A 591 -27.80 -1.39 9.16
C LEU A 591 -28.08 -1.93 10.58
N VAL A 592 -28.46 -1.04 11.50
CA VAL A 592 -28.76 -1.40 12.90
C VAL A 592 -29.87 -2.45 13.05
N PHE A 593 -30.75 -2.58 12.05
CA PHE A 593 -31.83 -3.58 12.05
C PHE A 593 -31.48 -4.88 11.31
N GLN A 594 -30.33 -4.93 10.63
CA GLN A 594 -29.91 -6.05 9.79
C GLN A 594 -28.67 -6.78 10.33
N PHE A 595 -27.87 -6.12 11.17
CA PHE A 595 -26.61 -6.65 11.66
C PHE A 595 -26.65 -6.81 13.17
N ASN A 596 -26.17 -7.97 13.62
CA ASN A 596 -26.32 -8.44 14.98
C ASN A 596 -24.95 -8.73 15.58
N ILE A 597 -24.47 -7.87 16.48
CA ILE A 597 -23.16 -8.04 17.14
C ILE A 597 -23.19 -9.26 18.07
N GLU A 598 -24.30 -9.51 18.76
CA GLU A 598 -24.48 -10.73 19.57
C GLU A 598 -24.42 -11.99 18.68
N GLY A 599 -24.84 -11.86 17.43
CA GLY A 599 -24.69 -12.85 16.37
C GLY A 599 -23.24 -13.25 16.07
N ASP A 600 -22.25 -12.35 16.21
CA ASP A 600 -20.87 -12.60 15.79
C ASP A 600 -20.21 -13.73 16.61
N LEU A 601 -20.34 -13.68 17.94
CA LEU A 601 -19.94 -14.80 18.82
C LEU A 601 -20.82 -16.03 18.60
N ALA A 602 -22.12 -15.80 18.42
CA ALA A 602 -23.12 -16.86 18.30
C ALA A 602 -22.99 -17.73 17.04
N ILE A 603 -22.40 -17.24 15.94
CA ILE A 603 -22.12 -18.03 14.73
C ILE A 603 -21.32 -19.29 15.10
N GLY A 604 -20.26 -19.13 15.89
CA GLY A 604 -19.44 -20.25 16.33
C GLY A 604 -20.17 -21.19 17.29
N GLU A 605 -21.12 -20.68 18.06
CA GLU A 605 -21.96 -21.47 18.98
C GLU A 605 -23.10 -22.22 18.29
N GLN A 606 -23.42 -21.86 17.05
CA GLN A 606 -24.53 -22.42 16.26
C GLN A 606 -25.91 -22.30 16.94
N ASN A 607 -26.10 -21.28 17.79
CA ASN A 607 -27.40 -20.95 18.37
C ASN A 607 -28.30 -20.24 17.31
N ASN A 608 -29.54 -19.89 17.66
CA ASN A 608 -30.48 -19.28 16.70
C ASN A 608 -29.99 -17.95 16.12
N TRP A 609 -29.39 -17.09 16.95
CA TRP A 609 -28.83 -15.79 16.55
C TRP A 609 -27.65 -15.98 15.58
N GLY A 610 -26.80 -16.96 15.88
CA GLY A 610 -25.69 -17.35 15.01
C GLY A 610 -26.14 -17.91 13.66
N LYS A 611 -27.19 -18.75 13.65
CA LYS A 611 -27.76 -19.31 12.41
C LYS A 611 -28.38 -18.23 11.52
N GLU A 612 -29.06 -17.25 12.10
CA GLU A 612 -29.67 -16.14 11.36
C GLU A 612 -28.60 -15.22 10.72
N LEU A 613 -27.57 -14.85 11.50
CA LEU A 613 -26.45 -14.08 10.97
C LEU A 613 -25.68 -14.88 9.91
N ALA A 614 -25.47 -16.18 10.12
CA ALA A 614 -24.79 -17.03 9.15
C ALA A 614 -25.55 -17.08 7.81
N ALA A 615 -26.87 -17.27 7.84
CA ALA A 615 -27.71 -17.25 6.63
C ALA A 615 -27.65 -15.89 5.92
N SER A 616 -27.65 -14.79 6.67
CA SER A 616 -27.50 -13.43 6.13
C SER A 616 -26.14 -13.26 5.45
N MET A 617 -25.06 -13.68 6.10
CA MET A 617 -23.71 -13.64 5.54
C MET A 617 -23.61 -14.48 4.27
N GLU A 618 -24.13 -15.72 4.25
CA GLU A 618 -24.17 -16.57 3.05
C GLU A 618 -24.85 -15.86 1.88
N GLN A 619 -25.94 -15.12 2.15
CA GLN A 619 -26.57 -14.27 1.16
C GLN A 619 -25.63 -13.15 0.69
N TRP A 620 -24.86 -12.52 1.57
CA TRP A 620 -23.92 -11.46 1.19
C TRP A 620 -22.81 -11.93 0.25
N TYR A 621 -22.34 -13.17 0.40
CA TYR A 621 -21.37 -13.77 -0.54
C TYR A 621 -21.92 -13.86 -1.96
N SER A 622 -23.25 -13.97 -2.14
CA SER A 622 -23.90 -14.04 -3.45
C SER A 622 -24.06 -12.68 -4.15
N TYR A 623 -23.96 -11.56 -3.41
CA TYR A 623 -24.15 -10.23 -4.00
C TYR A 623 -23.02 -9.86 -4.95
N PRO A 624 -23.25 -9.19 -6.09
CA PRO A 624 -22.18 -8.91 -7.04
C PRO A 624 -21.00 -8.12 -6.45
N VAL A 625 -19.77 -8.59 -6.71
CA VAL A 625 -18.55 -7.78 -6.50
C VAL A 625 -18.50 -6.67 -7.55
N GLU A 626 -18.70 -5.44 -7.10
CA GLU A 626 -18.68 -4.29 -7.98
C GLU A 626 -17.27 -3.68 -8.11
N ALA A 627 -16.50 -3.68 -7.02
CA ALA A 627 -15.11 -3.23 -7.05
C ALA A 627 -14.20 -4.21 -6.30
N ARG A 628 -12.96 -4.32 -6.76
CA ARG A 628 -11.94 -5.20 -6.16
C ARG A 628 -10.58 -4.51 -6.20
N THR A 629 -9.75 -4.78 -5.20
CA THR A 629 -8.34 -4.40 -5.13
C THR A 629 -7.59 -5.40 -4.24
N ARG A 630 -6.26 -5.31 -4.20
CA ARG A 630 -5.40 -6.16 -3.38
C ARG A 630 -4.56 -5.31 -2.43
N VAL A 631 -4.42 -5.74 -1.18
CA VAL A 631 -3.53 -5.13 -0.18
C VAL A 631 -2.39 -6.11 0.06
N SER A 632 -1.17 -5.81 -0.33
CA SER A 632 -0.02 -6.69 -0.09
C SER A 632 1.23 -5.86 0.10
N ARG A 633 2.26 -6.42 0.74
CA ARG A 633 3.60 -5.78 0.83
C ARG A 633 3.51 -4.40 1.51
N PHE A 634 2.78 -4.34 2.63
CA PHE A 634 2.47 -3.11 3.38
C PHE A 634 3.07 -3.16 4.79
N ALA A 635 4.15 -3.92 4.96
CA ALA A 635 4.95 -3.93 6.17
C ALA A 635 5.74 -2.62 6.26
N GLY A 636 5.58 -1.87 7.36
CA GLY A 636 6.19 -0.54 7.52
C GLY A 636 5.67 0.59 6.63
N SER A 637 4.67 0.33 5.78
CA SER A 637 4.07 1.31 4.86
C SER A 637 2.56 1.18 4.91
N GLY A 638 1.86 2.14 5.52
CA GLY A 638 0.41 2.13 5.60
C GLY A 638 -0.26 2.64 4.32
N VAL A 639 -1.40 2.05 3.95
CA VAL A 639 -2.11 2.36 2.69
C VAL A 639 -3.61 2.52 2.90
N TYR A 640 -4.19 3.56 2.28
CA TYR A 640 -5.64 3.66 2.10
C TYR A 640 -6.07 3.01 0.79
N LYS A 641 -7.07 2.14 0.85
CA LYS A 641 -7.83 1.69 -0.32
C LYS A 641 -9.10 2.51 -0.44
N ARG A 642 -9.24 3.27 -1.54
CA ARG A 642 -10.32 4.26 -1.69
C ARG A 642 -11.37 3.79 -2.68
N PHE A 643 -12.63 3.96 -2.31
CA PHE A 643 -13.78 3.60 -3.12
C PHE A 643 -14.73 4.79 -3.23
N MET A 644 -15.41 4.92 -4.37
CA MET A 644 -16.42 5.95 -4.61
C MET A 644 -17.80 5.29 -4.75
N SER A 645 -18.72 5.63 -3.86
CA SER A 645 -20.13 5.26 -3.95
C SER A 645 -20.90 6.30 -4.75
N ARG A 646 -21.83 5.84 -5.60
CA ARG A 646 -22.60 6.73 -6.50
C ARG A 646 -23.91 7.24 -5.90
N LYS A 647 -24.41 6.59 -4.86
CA LYS A 647 -25.69 6.86 -4.19
C LYS A 647 -25.66 6.31 -2.76
N GLY A 648 -26.74 6.52 -2.03
CA GLY A 648 -26.91 6.02 -0.67
C GLY A 648 -27.19 4.52 -0.58
N GLY A 649 -27.06 4.01 0.65
CA GLY A 649 -27.36 2.65 1.03
C GLY A 649 -26.24 1.99 1.83
N ILE A 650 -26.30 0.66 1.91
CA ILE A 650 -25.33 -0.15 2.64
C ILE A 650 -24.32 -0.75 1.66
N TYR A 651 -23.05 -0.55 1.97
CA TYR A 651 -21.91 -1.10 1.25
C TYR A 651 -21.19 -2.12 2.12
N LEU A 652 -20.89 -3.29 1.55
CA LEU A 652 -20.19 -4.37 2.24
C LEU A 652 -18.79 -4.49 1.66
N PHE A 653 -17.79 -4.54 2.54
CA PHE A 653 -16.42 -4.85 2.19
C PHE A 653 -16.05 -6.18 2.81
N ARG A 654 -15.61 -7.12 1.98
CA ARG A 654 -15.00 -8.37 2.42
C ARG A 654 -13.50 -8.26 2.22
N ILE A 655 -12.73 -8.38 3.30
CA ILE A 655 -11.27 -8.38 3.30
C ILE A 655 -10.85 -9.84 3.44
N CYS A 656 -10.55 -10.47 2.32
CA CYS A 656 -10.21 -11.89 2.27
C CYS A 656 -8.77 -12.14 2.68
N ARG A 657 -8.55 -13.18 3.48
CA ARG A 657 -7.23 -13.55 4.00
C ARG A 657 -6.23 -13.95 2.92
N ASN A 658 -6.65 -14.57 1.80
CA ASN A 658 -5.80 -14.99 0.67
C ASN A 658 -4.46 -15.65 1.08
N GLY A 659 -4.57 -16.63 1.99
CA GLY A 659 -3.44 -17.38 2.55
C GLY A 659 -2.46 -16.58 3.40
N SER A 660 -2.90 -15.47 3.96
CA SER A 660 -2.15 -14.67 4.93
C SER A 660 -2.03 -15.35 6.29
N PHE A 661 -1.16 -14.84 7.17
CA PHE A 661 -1.12 -15.24 8.59
C PHE A 661 -2.48 -15.00 9.26
N ASN A 662 -2.96 -13.76 9.23
CA ASN A 662 -4.29 -13.32 9.65
C ASN A 662 -4.68 -12.05 8.85
N THR A 663 -5.93 -11.62 8.96
CA THR A 663 -6.44 -10.39 8.34
C THR A 663 -6.57 -9.31 9.40
N ILE A 664 -6.11 -8.10 9.05
CA ILE A 664 -6.20 -6.94 9.93
C ILE A 664 -6.80 -5.72 9.21
N LEU A 665 -7.46 -4.86 9.97
CA LEU A 665 -7.95 -3.56 9.50
C LEU A 665 -7.78 -2.51 10.60
N ASN A 666 -7.14 -1.39 10.27
CA ASN A 666 -6.78 -0.37 11.26
C ASN A 666 -7.79 0.79 11.29
N GLY A 667 -8.48 1.08 10.19
CA GLY A 667 -9.47 2.16 10.17
C GLY A 667 -10.40 2.18 8.95
N VAL A 668 -11.58 2.79 9.15
CA VAL A 668 -12.61 2.99 8.13
C VAL A 668 -13.02 4.46 8.12
N PHE A 669 -12.97 5.09 6.96
CA PHE A 669 -13.19 6.54 6.80
C PHE A 669 -14.22 6.81 5.71
N VAL A 670 -15.11 7.77 5.96
CA VAL A 670 -16.13 8.23 5.02
C VAL A 670 -16.04 9.74 4.86
N ASN A 671 -15.97 10.18 3.61
CA ASN A 671 -16.09 11.57 3.21
C ASN A 671 -17.27 11.72 2.25
N GLU A 672 -18.28 12.48 2.64
CA GLU A 672 -19.33 12.94 1.74
C GLU A 672 -18.74 13.91 0.71
N LYS A 673 -18.99 13.67 -0.58
CA LYS A 673 -18.71 14.65 -1.62
C LYS A 673 -19.94 15.54 -1.74
N ILE A 674 -19.75 16.84 -1.57
CA ILE A 674 -20.80 17.86 -1.63
C ILE A 674 -20.58 18.81 -2.82
N PRO A 675 -21.66 19.32 -3.44
CA PRO A 675 -21.57 20.37 -4.45
C PRO A 675 -20.88 21.63 -3.90
N TRP A 676 -20.22 22.37 -4.80
CA TRP A 676 -19.50 23.58 -4.45
C TRP A 676 -20.39 24.63 -3.75
N GLU A 677 -21.62 24.79 -4.20
CA GLU A 677 -22.59 25.79 -3.73
C GLU A 677 -23.01 25.63 -2.27
N ILE A 678 -22.82 24.43 -1.71
CA ILE A 678 -23.25 24.06 -0.35
C ILE A 678 -22.04 23.92 0.58
N ARG A 679 -20.81 24.09 0.07
CA ARG A 679 -19.60 23.98 0.87
C ARG A 679 -19.32 25.29 1.61
N MET A 680 -19.80 25.45 2.84
CA MET A 680 -19.45 26.63 3.63
C MET A 680 -18.05 26.52 4.26
N PRO A 681 -17.34 27.65 4.43
CA PRO A 681 -15.98 27.70 4.99
C PRO A 681 -15.84 27.14 6.41
N GLU A 682 -16.95 27.07 7.16
CA GLU A 682 -17.04 26.68 8.57
C GLU A 682 -17.69 25.28 8.78
N GLU A 683 -18.13 24.61 7.71
CA GLU A 683 -19.10 23.49 7.77
C GLU A 683 -18.51 22.06 7.73
N LEU A 684 -17.21 21.85 7.90
CA LEU A 684 -16.65 20.51 8.16
C LEU A 684 -15.84 20.51 9.48
N PRO A 685 -16.10 19.57 10.40
CA PRO A 685 -16.73 19.94 11.67
C PRO A 685 -15.83 19.83 12.92
N TYR A 686 -16.10 20.69 13.90
CA TYR A 686 -15.83 20.45 15.32
C TYR A 686 -16.72 19.29 15.82
N TYR A 687 -16.14 18.18 16.28
CA TYR A 687 -16.88 17.02 16.78
C TYR A 687 -17.28 17.12 18.25
N VAL A 688 -18.57 16.90 18.58
CA VAL A 688 -19.02 16.45 19.92
C VAL A 688 -20.33 15.64 19.90
N SER A 689 -20.32 14.46 20.54
CA SER A 689 -21.36 14.02 21.49
C SER A 689 -20.78 12.96 22.44
N GLY A 690 -20.51 13.31 23.71
CA GLY A 690 -19.96 12.43 24.76
C GLY A 690 -18.68 13.00 25.38
N ALA A 691 -18.32 12.61 26.63
CA ALA A 691 -17.42 13.31 27.57
C ALA A 691 -15.95 13.59 27.13
N LEU A 692 -15.60 13.35 25.87
CA LEU A 692 -14.27 13.50 25.30
C LEU A 692 -14.38 14.15 23.92
N ALA A 693 -14.37 15.47 23.88
CA ALA A 693 -14.45 16.27 22.66
C ALA A 693 -13.06 16.70 22.21
N GLY A 694 -12.46 15.96 21.28
CA GLY A 694 -11.27 16.40 20.54
C GLY A 694 -11.66 17.31 19.38
N ILE A 695 -10.94 18.42 19.21
CA ILE A 695 -11.02 19.24 18.00
C ILE A 695 -10.21 18.49 16.93
N VAL A 696 -10.87 17.98 15.88
CA VAL A 696 -10.17 17.53 14.67
C VAL A 696 -9.97 18.76 13.81
N PRO A 697 -8.74 19.26 13.65
CA PRO A 697 -8.56 20.52 12.96
C PRO A 697 -8.58 20.33 11.45
N THR A 698 -9.00 21.40 10.77
CA THR A 698 -8.75 21.60 9.34
C THR A 698 -7.63 22.64 9.21
N PRO A 699 -6.62 22.43 8.35
CA PRO A 699 -5.55 23.41 8.16
C PRO A 699 -6.08 24.78 7.71
N GLU A 700 -5.53 25.87 8.27
CA GLU A 700 -6.05 27.25 8.13
C GLU A 700 -6.15 27.77 6.68
N ARG A 701 -5.34 27.24 5.75
CA ARG A 701 -5.27 27.75 4.35
C ARG A 701 -6.24 27.09 3.38
N VAL A 702 -7.14 26.21 3.84
CA VAL A 702 -7.95 25.34 2.96
C VAL A 702 -9.44 25.73 2.96
N SER A 703 -9.83 26.79 3.68
CA SER A 703 -11.24 27.19 3.75
C SER A 703 -11.72 27.91 2.48
N GLY A 704 -12.97 27.70 2.09
CA GLY A 704 -13.56 28.42 0.95
C GLY A 704 -13.68 29.95 1.14
N ALA A 705 -13.60 30.42 2.41
CA ALA A 705 -13.57 31.84 2.76
C ALA A 705 -12.23 32.48 2.41
N THR A 706 -11.13 31.73 2.52
CA THR A 706 -9.77 32.21 2.29
C THR A 706 -9.34 32.15 0.82
N LEU A 707 -10.12 31.49 -0.04
CA LEU A 707 -9.83 31.37 -1.48
C LEU A 707 -10.24 32.61 -2.28
N GLY A 708 -9.32 33.13 -3.09
CA GLY A 708 -9.58 34.16 -4.09
C GLY A 708 -10.42 33.67 -5.27
N GLN A 709 -10.82 34.59 -6.15
CA GLN A 709 -11.67 34.25 -7.30
C GLN A 709 -10.99 33.28 -8.28
N ARG A 710 -9.66 33.39 -8.46
CA ARG A 710 -8.88 32.52 -9.33
C ARG A 710 -8.87 31.08 -8.81
N GLU A 711 -8.64 30.88 -7.52
CA GLU A 711 -8.65 29.56 -6.89
C GLU A 711 -10.03 28.93 -6.96
N LYS A 712 -11.07 29.72 -6.71
CA LYS A 712 -12.47 29.28 -6.81
C LYS A 712 -12.81 28.81 -8.23
N ALA A 713 -12.29 29.46 -9.27
CA ALA A 713 -12.49 29.05 -10.67
C ALA A 713 -11.87 27.68 -10.99
N VAL A 714 -10.84 27.24 -10.25
CA VAL A 714 -10.24 25.90 -10.39
C VAL A 714 -10.95 24.87 -9.51
N CYS A 715 -11.20 25.23 -8.25
CA CYS A 715 -11.80 24.33 -7.27
C CYS A 715 -13.26 23.98 -7.59
N LYS A 716 -14.08 24.95 -8.04
CA LYS A 716 -15.49 24.71 -8.33
C LYS A 716 -15.71 23.57 -9.34
N PRO A 717 -15.11 23.61 -10.56
CA PRO A 717 -15.23 22.50 -11.50
C PRO A 717 -14.72 21.17 -10.95
N LEU A 718 -13.62 21.18 -10.18
CA LEU A 718 -13.09 19.96 -9.57
C LEU A 718 -14.11 19.30 -8.63
N TYR A 719 -14.77 20.06 -7.75
CA TYR A 719 -15.74 19.50 -6.81
C TYR A 719 -17.02 19.02 -7.50
N GLU A 720 -17.50 19.76 -8.52
CA GLU A 720 -18.61 19.32 -9.35
C GLU A 720 -18.31 17.98 -10.05
N LEU A 721 -17.10 17.80 -10.59
CA LEU A 721 -16.68 16.53 -11.21
C LEU A 721 -16.68 15.37 -10.21
N GLN A 722 -16.19 15.59 -8.98
CA GLN A 722 -16.15 14.57 -7.94
C GLN A 722 -17.55 14.18 -7.45
N TYR A 723 -18.49 15.13 -7.46
CA TYR A 723 -19.89 14.90 -7.05
C TYR A 723 -20.75 14.31 -8.17
N THR A 724 -20.46 14.62 -9.43
CA THR A 724 -21.37 14.25 -10.53
C THR A 724 -21.27 12.77 -10.88
N ARG A 725 -22.37 12.05 -10.67
CA ARG A 725 -22.47 10.57 -10.80
C ARG A 725 -22.05 9.98 -12.16
N LYS A 726 -22.10 10.79 -13.23
CA LYS A 726 -21.70 10.34 -14.58
C LYS A 726 -20.19 10.16 -14.72
N TYR A 727 -19.38 10.84 -13.90
CA TYR A 727 -17.92 10.68 -13.88
C TYR A 727 -17.44 9.63 -12.88
N LEU A 728 -18.35 8.84 -12.29
CA LEU A 728 -18.02 7.78 -11.35
C LEU A 728 -17.98 6.42 -12.07
N THR A 729 -16.95 6.28 -12.91
CA THR A 729 -16.57 5.02 -13.57
C THR A 729 -15.10 4.74 -13.30
N PRO A 730 -14.61 3.49 -13.41
CA PRO A 730 -13.20 3.19 -13.16
C PRO A 730 -12.24 4.06 -14.00
N ALA A 731 -12.50 4.18 -15.30
CA ALA A 731 -11.69 5.01 -16.20
C ALA A 731 -11.77 6.51 -15.87
N ALA A 732 -12.96 7.01 -15.54
CA ALA A 732 -13.13 8.41 -15.17
C ALA A 732 -12.47 8.73 -13.82
N CYS A 733 -12.47 7.82 -12.85
CA CYS A 733 -11.77 7.99 -11.58
C CYS A 733 -10.25 8.09 -11.77
N SER A 734 -9.63 7.22 -12.58
CA SER A 734 -8.20 7.32 -12.90
C SER A 734 -7.88 8.65 -13.59
N LEU A 735 -8.73 9.06 -14.54
CA LEU A 735 -8.56 10.33 -15.24
C LEU A 735 -8.77 11.56 -14.34
N GLN A 736 -9.71 11.51 -13.39
CA GLN A 736 -9.88 12.53 -12.36
C GLN A 736 -8.64 12.65 -11.47
N ASN A 737 -8.03 11.53 -11.07
CA ASN A 737 -6.78 11.56 -10.31
C ASN A 737 -5.65 12.25 -11.11
N ARG A 738 -5.55 11.96 -12.42
CA ARG A 738 -4.62 12.69 -13.32
C ARG A 738 -4.94 14.18 -13.40
N TYR A 739 -6.21 14.53 -13.51
CA TYR A 739 -6.64 15.94 -13.57
C TYR A 739 -6.24 16.69 -12.29
N ILE A 740 -6.56 16.14 -11.12
CA ILE A 740 -6.16 16.70 -9.82
C ILE A 740 -4.63 16.86 -9.75
N LEU A 741 -3.88 15.84 -10.17
CA LEU A 741 -2.42 15.89 -10.15
C LEU A 741 -1.87 16.96 -11.12
N SER A 742 -2.47 17.10 -12.31
CA SER A 742 -2.08 18.13 -13.29
C SER A 742 -2.34 19.55 -12.78
N LEU A 743 -3.49 19.79 -12.15
CA LEU A 743 -3.80 21.07 -11.50
C LEU A 743 -2.79 21.39 -10.40
N TRP A 744 -2.49 20.41 -9.54
CA TRP A 744 -1.54 20.61 -8.45
C TRP A 744 -0.12 20.88 -8.95
N ARG A 745 0.36 20.16 -9.97
CA ARG A 745 1.67 20.41 -10.60
C ARG A 745 1.74 21.81 -11.21
N GLN A 746 0.68 22.25 -11.89
CA GLN A 746 0.60 23.59 -12.48
C GLN A 746 0.64 24.68 -11.41
N ALA A 747 -0.15 24.51 -10.35
CA ALA A 747 -0.17 25.44 -9.21
C ALA A 747 1.19 25.49 -8.49
N ARG A 748 1.89 24.35 -8.35
CA ARG A 748 3.21 24.29 -7.71
C ARG A 748 4.29 24.99 -8.53
N LYS A 749 4.27 24.90 -9.87
CA LYS A 749 5.24 25.58 -10.75
C LYS A 749 5.05 27.10 -10.76
N SER A 750 3.81 27.56 -10.66
CA SER A 750 3.43 28.99 -10.72
C SER A 750 3.66 29.74 -9.40
N ARG A 751 4.45 29.20 -8.47
CA ARG A 751 4.61 29.62 -7.08
C ARG A 751 5.16 31.04 -6.83
N ALA A 752 5.38 31.84 -7.87
CA ALA A 752 5.58 33.28 -7.73
C ALA A 752 4.33 34.01 -7.18
N GLU A 753 3.14 33.39 -7.20
CA GLU A 753 1.87 33.99 -6.77
C GLU A 753 1.28 33.34 -5.50
N GLY A 754 1.93 33.48 -4.33
CA GLY A 754 1.27 33.29 -3.01
C GLY A 754 0.95 31.85 -2.54
N GLY A 755 1.12 30.81 -3.36
CA GLY A 755 1.18 29.39 -2.93
C GLY A 755 -0.12 28.72 -2.44
N CYS A 756 -1.20 29.48 -2.19
CA CYS A 756 -2.45 29.00 -1.59
C CYS A 756 -3.15 27.88 -2.39
N LEU A 757 -3.23 28.00 -3.73
CA LEU A 757 -3.87 26.99 -4.58
C LEU A 757 -3.16 25.64 -4.52
N ALA A 758 -1.83 25.64 -4.54
CA ALA A 758 -1.03 24.41 -4.47
C ALA A 758 -1.22 23.72 -3.11
N ASP A 759 -1.24 24.49 -2.02
CA ASP A 759 -1.48 23.97 -0.68
C ASP A 759 -2.91 23.40 -0.55
N CYS A 760 -3.92 24.01 -1.19
CA CYS A 760 -5.29 23.48 -1.23
C CYS A 760 -5.41 22.19 -2.03
N LEU A 761 -4.86 22.17 -3.25
CA LEU A 761 -4.95 21.02 -4.15
C LEU A 761 -4.14 19.82 -3.63
N GLN A 762 -3.13 20.04 -2.80
CA GLN A 762 -2.31 18.97 -2.23
C GLN A 762 -3.14 17.97 -1.40
N TRP A 763 -4.21 18.45 -0.74
CA TRP A 763 -5.15 17.59 -0.01
C TRP A 763 -5.86 16.65 -0.96
N GLU A 764 -6.54 17.17 -1.99
CA GLU A 764 -7.24 16.34 -3.00
C GLU A 764 -6.28 15.45 -3.78
N ALA A 765 -5.09 15.95 -4.09
CA ALA A 765 -4.05 15.20 -4.77
C ALA A 765 -3.46 14.11 -3.89
N ARG A 766 -3.64 14.16 -2.56
CA ARG A 766 -3.04 13.22 -1.60
C ARG A 766 -1.54 13.11 -1.83
N VAL A 767 -0.86 14.25 -1.90
CA VAL A 767 0.59 14.32 -1.99
C VAL A 767 1.12 14.80 -0.64
N SER A 768 2.23 14.24 -0.17
CA SER A 768 2.88 14.69 1.05
C SER A 768 4.12 15.54 0.74
N ASP A 769 4.25 16.68 1.41
CA ASP A 769 5.41 17.57 1.42
C ASP A 769 5.67 17.92 2.88
N ASP A 770 6.93 18.17 3.25
CA ASP A 770 7.32 18.34 4.66
C ASP A 770 6.66 19.57 5.30
N ARG A 771 6.36 20.61 4.51
CA ARG A 771 5.57 21.76 4.98
C ARG A 771 4.16 21.37 5.44
N VAL A 772 3.51 20.46 4.72
CA VAL A 772 2.15 20.00 5.08
C VAL A 772 2.19 19.11 6.32
N ARG A 773 3.22 18.27 6.45
CA ARG A 773 3.43 17.46 7.66
C ARG A 773 3.68 18.34 8.89
N ALA A 774 4.58 19.33 8.78
CA ALA A 774 4.85 20.26 9.86
C ALA A 774 3.59 21.06 10.25
N SER A 775 2.84 21.53 9.25
CA SER A 775 1.56 22.21 9.48
C SER A 775 0.54 21.30 10.17
N PHE A 776 0.43 20.03 9.78
CA PHE A 776 -0.42 19.05 10.45
C PHE A 776 -0.04 18.90 11.92
N ASP A 777 1.26 18.68 12.22
CA ASP A 777 1.73 18.46 13.59
C ASP A 777 1.46 19.68 14.48
N GLU A 778 1.74 20.90 13.97
CA GLU A 778 1.45 22.15 14.67
C GLU A 778 -0.05 22.31 14.93
N THR A 779 -0.87 21.98 13.94
CA THR A 779 -2.32 22.10 14.05
C THR A 779 -2.90 21.09 15.06
N MET A 780 -2.43 19.84 15.06
CA MET A 780 -2.84 18.84 16.05
C MET A 780 -2.41 19.26 17.46
N LYS A 781 -1.18 19.75 17.63
CA LYS A 781 -0.67 20.25 18.91
C LYS A 781 -1.50 21.40 19.46
N ARG A 782 -1.76 22.43 18.64
CA ARG A 782 -2.58 23.59 19.02
C ARG A 782 -4.01 23.18 19.39
N SER A 783 -4.58 22.24 18.63
CA SER A 783 -5.93 21.71 18.89
C SER A 783 -6.01 20.98 20.23
N TRP A 784 -4.98 20.19 20.56
CA TRP A 784 -4.88 19.53 21.85
C TRP A 784 -4.77 20.53 23.00
N GLU A 785 -3.86 21.50 22.91
CA GLU A 785 -3.69 22.56 23.92
C GLU A 785 -5.01 23.32 24.15
N GLN A 786 -5.71 23.65 23.07
CA GLN A 786 -7.02 24.29 23.14
C GLN A 786 -8.08 23.38 23.80
N SER A 787 -8.07 22.08 23.51
CA SER A 787 -9.00 21.12 24.14
C SER A 787 -8.83 21.07 25.66
N GLN A 788 -7.60 21.13 26.17
CA GLN A 788 -7.32 21.13 27.60
C GLN A 788 -7.82 22.41 28.29
N ILE A 789 -7.93 23.53 27.56
CA ILE A 789 -8.54 24.75 28.08
C ILE A 789 -10.05 24.55 28.28
N TYR A 790 -10.76 24.00 27.29
CA TYR A 790 -12.21 23.84 27.35
C TYR A 790 -12.68 22.64 28.17
N TYR A 791 -11.93 21.53 28.18
CA TYR A 791 -12.32 20.27 28.80
C TYR A 791 -11.37 19.91 29.93
N ILE A 792 -11.86 20.09 31.17
CA ILE A 792 -11.06 19.88 32.38
C ILE A 792 -10.60 18.42 32.54
N GLY A 793 -11.34 17.45 32.01
CA GLY A 793 -10.93 16.04 31.97
C GLY A 793 -9.64 15.82 31.20
N ASN A 794 -9.45 16.52 30.08
CA ASN A 794 -8.26 16.40 29.24
C ASN A 794 -6.97 16.91 29.91
N ARG A 795 -7.08 17.53 31.09
CA ARG A 795 -5.93 17.96 31.90
C ARG A 795 -5.43 16.83 32.81
N SER A 796 -6.31 15.91 33.22
CA SER A 796 -6.01 14.91 34.24
C SER A 796 -5.26 13.71 33.66
N ARG A 797 -4.12 13.36 34.26
CA ARG A 797 -3.40 12.13 33.92
C ARG A 797 -4.16 10.87 34.32
N ASP A 798 -5.00 10.94 35.35
CA ASP A 798 -5.85 9.81 35.76
C ASP A 798 -6.95 9.52 34.72
N PHE A 799 -7.38 10.55 33.99
CA PHE A 799 -8.41 10.45 32.97
C PHE A 799 -7.85 10.21 31.57
N MET A 800 -6.71 10.84 31.26
CA MET A 800 -6.00 10.77 29.98
C MET A 800 -4.54 10.33 30.20
N PRO A 801 -4.29 9.05 30.53
CA PRO A 801 -2.96 8.58 30.97
C PRO A 801 -1.90 8.69 29.87
N ASN A 802 -2.33 8.65 28.61
CA ASN A 802 -1.42 8.60 27.48
C ASN A 802 -1.20 9.96 26.78
N ALA A 803 -2.08 10.92 27.03
CA ALA A 803 -2.05 12.20 26.33
C ALA A 803 -0.91 13.12 26.82
N PRO A 804 -0.31 13.92 25.92
CA PRO A 804 0.76 14.85 26.29
C PRO A 804 0.26 16.01 27.16
N GLY A 805 1.11 16.57 28.01
CA GLY A 805 0.78 17.78 28.77
C GLY A 805 -0.34 17.62 29.80
N THR A 806 -0.60 16.39 30.26
CA THR A 806 -1.51 16.08 31.37
C THR A 806 -0.80 16.21 32.71
N VAL A 807 -1.56 16.50 33.77
CA VAL A 807 -1.04 16.78 35.12
C VAL A 807 -1.50 15.71 36.13
N PRO A 808 -0.72 15.44 37.19
CA PRO A 808 -0.95 14.32 38.12
C PRO A 808 -2.04 14.60 39.18
N PHE A 809 -3.16 15.18 38.75
CA PHE A 809 -4.32 15.49 39.58
C PHE A 809 -5.59 14.87 38.99
N SER A 810 -6.45 14.38 39.87
CA SER A 810 -7.76 13.82 39.55
C SER A 810 -8.73 14.88 39.02
N LEU A 811 -9.82 14.42 38.41
CA LEU A 811 -10.86 15.31 37.88
C LEU A 811 -11.49 16.22 38.95
N SER A 812 -11.66 15.71 40.18
CA SER A 812 -12.21 16.45 41.32
C SER A 812 -11.23 17.53 41.81
N GLU A 813 -9.94 17.19 41.93
CA GLU A 813 -8.88 18.13 42.31
C GLU A 813 -8.75 19.26 41.29
N LEU A 814 -8.77 18.95 39.99
CA LEU A 814 -8.69 19.96 38.94
C LEU A 814 -9.90 20.90 38.94
N ARG A 815 -11.11 20.37 39.18
CA ARG A 815 -12.32 21.20 39.34
C ARG A 815 -12.19 22.14 40.53
N LEU A 816 -11.60 21.69 41.64
CA LEU A 816 -11.35 22.53 42.80
C LEU A 816 -10.27 23.59 42.52
N MET A 817 -9.17 23.23 41.87
CA MET A 817 -8.13 24.19 41.42
C MET A 817 -8.74 25.28 40.54
N ALA A 818 -9.59 24.91 39.57
CA ALA A 818 -10.28 25.87 38.71
C ALA A 818 -11.18 26.83 39.51
N LYS A 819 -11.91 26.33 40.52
CA LYS A 819 -12.73 27.15 41.42
C LYS A 819 -11.88 28.12 42.25
N LEU A 820 -10.70 27.67 42.69
CA LEU A 820 -9.74 28.46 43.47
C LEU A 820 -8.82 29.33 42.59
N ARG A 821 -9.00 29.34 41.25
CA ARG A 821 -8.17 30.06 40.28
C ARG A 821 -6.68 29.71 40.34
N ILE A 822 -6.36 28.48 40.71
CA ILE A 822 -4.99 27.96 40.69
C ILE A 822 -4.65 27.58 39.26
N ASP A 823 -3.55 28.13 38.72
CA ASP A 823 -3.09 27.73 37.40
C ASP A 823 -2.51 26.32 37.45
N TRP A 824 -3.15 25.39 36.77
CA TRP A 824 -2.74 23.99 36.71
C TRP A 824 -1.52 23.80 35.79
N ARG A 825 -1.23 24.75 34.88
CA ARG A 825 -0.19 24.60 33.85
C ARG A 825 1.22 24.50 34.44
N GLN A 826 1.44 25.06 35.63
CA GLN A 826 2.70 24.93 36.36
C GLN A 826 3.05 23.48 36.74
N TYR A 827 2.07 22.56 36.66
CA TYR A 827 2.24 21.14 36.99
C TYR A 827 2.39 20.22 35.78
N ARG A 828 2.55 20.78 34.57
CA ARG A 828 2.83 19.99 33.37
C ARG A 828 4.30 19.58 33.31
N ASP A 829 4.56 18.43 32.70
CA ASP A 829 5.93 17.92 32.53
C ASP A 829 6.78 18.85 31.63
N ASP A 830 6.16 19.66 30.77
CA ASP A 830 6.79 20.64 29.88
C ASP A 830 6.77 22.09 30.45
N ALA A 831 6.44 22.27 31.72
CA ALA A 831 6.43 23.59 32.35
C ALA A 831 7.87 24.17 32.44
N LYS A 832 8.03 25.43 32.02
CA LYS A 832 9.35 26.11 32.01
C LYS A 832 9.83 26.54 33.40
N THR A 833 8.92 26.65 34.36
CA THR A 833 9.19 27.11 35.72
C THR A 833 8.64 26.09 36.71
N PRO A 834 9.32 25.85 37.85
CA PRO A 834 8.80 24.96 38.87
C PRO A 834 7.50 25.51 39.47
N PRO A 835 6.59 24.63 39.94
CA PRO A 835 5.34 25.06 40.54
C PRO A 835 5.59 25.70 41.92
N GLU A 836 4.69 26.61 42.32
CA GLU A 836 4.73 27.31 43.63
C GLU A 836 4.62 26.34 44.82
N LYS A 837 3.96 25.21 44.61
CA LYS A 837 3.86 24.08 45.53
C LYS A 837 4.19 22.81 44.78
N THR A 838 4.90 21.88 45.40
CA THR A 838 5.06 20.53 44.86
C THR A 838 3.69 19.87 44.67
N VAL A 839 3.64 18.82 43.83
CA VAL A 839 2.40 18.05 43.60
C VAL A 839 1.80 17.57 44.93
N GLN A 840 2.65 17.06 45.84
CA GLN A 840 2.23 16.57 47.15
C GLN A 840 1.63 17.68 48.01
N GLU A 841 2.31 18.81 48.14
CA GLU A 841 1.83 19.97 48.91
C GLU A 841 0.52 20.53 48.34
N MET A 842 0.37 20.53 47.02
CA MET A 842 -0.86 20.97 46.37
C MET A 842 -2.02 20.00 46.66
N LYS A 843 -1.79 18.68 46.59
CA LYS A 843 -2.83 17.70 46.95
C LYS A 843 -3.28 17.85 48.41
N GLU A 844 -2.35 18.05 49.33
CA GLU A 844 -2.67 18.30 50.74
C GLU A 844 -3.47 19.60 50.94
N PHE A 845 -3.09 20.66 50.23
CA PHE A 845 -3.83 21.93 50.23
C PHE A 845 -5.26 21.75 49.71
N LEU A 846 -5.43 21.09 48.55
CA LEU A 846 -6.75 20.84 47.96
C LEU A 846 -7.63 19.98 48.87
N ASN A 847 -7.06 18.98 49.56
CA ASN A 847 -7.81 18.15 50.51
C ASN A 847 -8.33 18.99 51.71
N LYS A 848 -7.49 19.88 52.26
CA LYS A 848 -7.90 20.80 53.34
C LYS A 848 -9.04 21.73 52.89
N GLU A 849 -8.96 22.29 51.68
CA GLU A 849 -10.02 23.15 51.13
C GLU A 849 -11.32 22.38 50.85
N LEU A 850 -11.22 21.12 50.43
CA LEU A 850 -12.39 20.27 50.24
C LEU A 850 -13.12 19.99 51.57
N LEU A 851 -12.36 19.68 52.64
CA LEU A 851 -12.91 19.47 53.99
C LEU A 851 -13.61 20.72 54.53
N LYS A 852 -13.03 21.92 54.32
CA LYS A 852 -13.69 23.19 54.69
C LYS A 852 -15.04 23.39 54.00
N GLN A 853 -15.13 23.06 52.70
CA GLN A 853 -16.39 23.17 51.94
C GLN A 853 -17.46 22.15 52.37
N GLN A 854 -17.04 20.98 52.89
CA GLN A 854 -17.95 19.98 53.44
C GLN A 854 -18.48 20.40 54.83
N GLN A 855 -17.65 21.07 55.63
CA GLN A 855 -18.04 21.61 56.93
C GLN A 855 -18.97 22.82 56.81
N SER A 856 -18.84 23.65 55.78
CA SER A 856 -19.74 24.81 55.55
C SER A 856 -21.09 24.49 54.89
N ARG A 857 -21.29 23.23 54.49
CA ARG A 857 -22.55 22.71 53.91
C ARG A 857 -23.41 21.91 54.90
N LYS A 858 -22.85 21.57 56.06
CA LYS A 858 -23.59 21.13 57.24
C LYS A 858 -24.01 22.36 58.05
#